data_AF-A0A4Z2CBL7-F1
#
_entry.id   AF-A0A4Z2CBL7-F1
#
_cell.length_a   1.000
_cell.length_b   1.000
_cell.length_c   1.000
_cell.angle_alpha   90.00
_cell.angle_beta   90.00
_cell.angle_gamma   90.00
#
_symmetry.space_group_name_H-M   'P 1'
#
loop_
_entity.id
_entity.type
_entity.pdbx_description
1 polymer ?
#
loop_
_entity_poly.entity_id
_entity_poly.type
_entity_poly.pdbx_seq_one_letter_code
_entity_poly.pdbx_strand_id
1 'polypeptide(L)'
;MSKGLQTKKDQDFPLTPTGTIWGLAKPQSGEEPLKPILQPLFHELLPAASYLFPSVRNGSRQTRVVFSELDMDEDISKIVINYLQNSGVQVAKVPISVDVVLASYMAEASEVKKVRPPLLRQVIRKNKHKGSSQEKLLLLEFVLSDANYSDLIGLELLPLQDETFTSFSSPVSEKDAIYITSEEYPRFLYPGLEGRFILESIKSSVMDSLKKAAKSRGRPCTQLQMLSPERSARLIKDILSLVWPTRDFTVEWEPGNRELKHPTISWLRMIWKHLYIHFSDDLSTFEDMPLIPLVPLEESMNSVHLLRLRTPSAIILVEGEETTSSGILLDIMEKLGGTVMKKLDSCLQHPLLKNYIHPSSPAVLLQIMDRLSKQRLSSQVTSLSITEKIALRKYLAGLSDVTEREKHTLLELSIFEKFGTSCEGTSEFTSLRGARALHHRAKYPPNVKLSINLVGYCDEESLRLIKMLNIEQITTTECLKFIVHDIERGFYTTDEITQIMLWALQNMAFLKNENSSVLGWLSPIKFIQLPCGKLAKASDLFDPELEILQNLFYMEEKNRFPTSEFTFSSDVLHSLRQLGLRNEVQLNEKDVVTVAKKIEELQHSKDTNEDLVIKKAKMLLQILNRQTKLVKSADAQTALLKLQWVPVCKERPLTYPKSLSWVGDAATICSLSEMCDISHAVLVGSAVALVEHTSAGMKKALKLSLEPQADQVVQHLRAVIDWHKSKAFTTEDWYQFQQILFEIYGFMQTHIQDAKEAMKSLPFDWVGRGKRSHRLAVLS
;
A
#
# COMPACT_ATOMS: atom_id res chain seq x y z
N MET A 1 -130.97 72.77 -4.25
CA MET A 1 -131.78 71.62 -3.80
C MET A 1 -130.84 70.67 -3.04
N SER A 2 -130.55 70.91 -1.76
CA SER A 2 -131.29 70.44 -0.57
C SER A 2 -131.28 68.91 -0.38
N LYS A 3 -130.30 68.43 0.43
CA LYS A 3 -130.23 67.25 1.33
C LYS A 3 -128.80 66.67 1.28
N GLY A 4 -128.00 66.56 2.33
CA GLY A 4 -128.11 66.89 3.76
C GLY A 4 -126.72 66.72 4.38
N LEU A 5 -126.36 67.59 5.32
CA LEU A 5 -125.11 67.59 6.06
C LEU A 5 -125.26 66.67 7.28
N GLN A 6 -124.39 65.67 7.46
CA GLN A 6 -123.93 65.27 8.79
C GLN A 6 -122.64 64.43 8.76
N THR A 7 -121.57 65.11 9.19
CA THR A 7 -120.49 64.63 10.08
C THR A 7 -119.82 63.29 9.78
N LYS A 8 -118.63 63.36 9.15
CA LYS A 8 -117.57 62.36 9.30
C LYS A 8 -117.21 62.26 10.80
N LYS A 9 -117.37 61.07 11.37
CA LYS A 9 -116.74 60.71 12.65
C LYS A 9 -115.25 60.56 12.41
N ASP A 10 -114.48 61.23 13.26
CA ASP A 10 -113.06 61.06 13.45
C ASP A 10 -112.71 59.57 13.58
N GLN A 11 -111.83 59.11 12.69
CA GLN A 11 -111.17 57.82 12.82
C GLN A 11 -110.02 58.02 13.82
N ASP A 12 -110.19 57.49 15.02
CA ASP A 12 -109.12 57.29 15.99
C ASP A 12 -108.04 56.39 15.36
N PHE A 13 -107.00 57.01 14.79
CA PHE A 13 -105.76 56.34 14.50
C PHE A 13 -105.01 56.17 15.82
N PRO A 14 -104.68 54.93 16.25
CA PRO A 14 -103.73 54.75 17.34
C PRO A 14 -102.37 55.25 16.85
N LEU A 15 -101.99 56.44 17.31
CA LEU A 15 -100.68 57.06 17.13
C LEU A 15 -99.63 56.14 17.78
N THR A 16 -99.09 55.21 16.98
CA THR A 16 -97.92 54.42 17.36
C THR A 16 -96.66 55.21 16.99
N PRO A 17 -95.62 55.26 17.86
CA PRO A 17 -94.40 56.03 17.60
C PRO A 17 -93.71 55.68 16.26
N THR A 18 -93.94 54.46 15.77
CA THR A 18 -93.44 53.94 14.51
C THR A 18 -94.04 54.62 13.26
N GLY A 19 -95.30 55.07 13.32
CA GLY A 19 -95.96 55.71 12.18
C GLY A 19 -95.45 57.13 11.90
N THR A 20 -95.09 57.86 12.96
CA THR A 20 -94.62 59.26 12.87
C THR A 20 -93.19 59.35 12.33
N ILE A 21 -92.34 58.36 12.61
CA ILE A 21 -90.94 58.31 12.13
C ILE A 21 -90.88 57.95 10.63
N TRP A 22 -91.77 57.06 10.16
CA TRP A 22 -91.82 56.64 8.76
C TRP A 22 -92.31 57.72 7.79
N GLY A 23 -93.12 58.68 8.27
CA GLY A 23 -93.61 59.80 7.48
C GLY A 23 -92.55 60.89 7.19
N LEU A 24 -91.56 61.05 8.07
CA LEU A 24 -90.50 62.06 7.97
C LEU A 24 -89.29 61.62 7.12
N ALA A 25 -89.20 60.34 6.76
CA ALA A 25 -88.05 59.74 6.08
C ALA A 25 -88.28 59.47 4.58
N LYS A 26 -89.08 60.30 3.89
CA LYS A 26 -89.14 60.32 2.41
C LYS A 26 -88.36 61.54 1.90
N PRO A 27 -87.19 61.36 1.25
CA PRO A 27 -86.50 62.46 0.60
C PRO A 27 -87.20 62.75 -0.73
N GLN A 28 -88.13 63.70 -0.74
CA GLN A 28 -88.43 64.44 -1.96
C GLN A 28 -87.57 65.70 -1.97
N SER A 29 -86.95 65.93 -3.13
CA SER A 29 -85.90 66.92 -3.37
C SER A 29 -86.25 68.30 -2.81
N GLY A 30 -85.39 68.79 -1.91
CA GLY A 30 -85.28 70.21 -1.60
C GLY A 30 -85.81 70.64 -0.24
N GLU A 31 -85.23 70.19 0.87
CA GLU A 31 -85.36 70.89 2.16
C GLU A 31 -84.06 70.78 3.01
N GLU A 32 -83.07 71.62 2.70
CA GLU A 32 -81.99 72.00 3.65
C GLU A 32 -82.46 72.70 4.96
N PRO A 33 -83.68 73.26 5.14
CA PRO A 33 -84.05 73.93 6.38
C PRO A 33 -84.36 73.01 7.58
N LEU A 34 -84.58 71.70 7.38
CA LEU A 34 -84.97 70.75 8.44
C LEU A 34 -83.80 70.04 9.14
N LYS A 35 -82.58 70.15 8.60
CA LYS A 35 -81.36 69.58 9.20
C LYS A 35 -81.11 70.01 10.66
N PRO A 36 -81.24 71.30 11.05
CA PRO A 36 -80.99 71.73 12.43
C PRO A 36 -82.05 71.27 13.43
N ILE A 37 -83.25 70.90 12.97
CA ILE A 37 -84.39 70.50 13.82
C ILE A 37 -84.42 68.97 13.99
N LEU A 38 -84.13 68.22 12.92
CA LEU A 38 -84.12 66.76 12.95
C LEU A 38 -82.87 66.21 13.66
N GLN A 39 -81.73 66.91 13.57
CA GLN A 39 -80.46 66.47 14.19
C GLN A 39 -80.54 66.29 15.72
N PRO A 40 -81.06 67.24 16.53
CA PRO A 40 -81.24 67.02 17.97
C PRO A 40 -82.30 65.95 18.28
N LEU A 41 -83.35 65.84 17.46
CA LEU A 41 -84.43 64.86 17.62
C LEU A 41 -83.95 63.42 17.39
N PHE A 42 -83.09 63.20 16.38
CA PHE A 42 -82.41 61.91 16.19
C PHE A 42 -81.33 61.65 17.25
N HIS A 43 -80.64 62.69 17.75
CA HIS A 43 -79.69 62.57 18.87
C HIS A 43 -80.36 62.12 20.18
N GLU A 44 -81.58 62.56 20.47
CA GLU A 44 -82.37 62.12 21.64
C GLU A 44 -83.04 60.75 21.43
N LEU A 45 -83.44 60.41 20.20
CA LEU A 45 -84.08 59.12 19.90
C LEU A 45 -83.09 57.94 19.83
N LEU A 46 -81.81 58.18 19.51
CA LEU A 46 -80.79 57.13 19.37
C LEU A 46 -80.47 56.36 20.67
N PRO A 47 -80.35 56.99 21.86
CA PRO A 47 -80.25 56.26 23.13
C PRO A 47 -81.50 55.44 23.45
N ALA A 48 -82.69 55.94 23.05
CA ALA A 48 -83.98 55.29 23.26
C ALA A 48 -84.29 54.18 22.24
N ALA A 49 -83.57 54.12 21.12
CA ALA A 49 -83.68 53.08 20.09
C ALA A 49 -83.10 51.71 20.52
N SER A 50 -82.70 51.58 21.79
CA SER A 50 -82.38 50.31 22.44
C SER A 50 -83.59 49.36 22.59
N TYR A 51 -84.81 49.86 22.31
CA TYR A 51 -86.07 49.09 22.41
C TYR A 51 -86.74 48.72 21.07
N LEU A 52 -86.15 49.05 19.92
CA LEU A 52 -86.75 48.80 18.59
C LEU A 52 -86.35 47.47 17.93
N PHE A 53 -85.50 46.66 18.57
CA PHE A 53 -85.04 45.36 18.04
C PHE A 53 -85.49 44.20 18.96
N PRO A 54 -86.42 43.32 18.54
CA PRO A 54 -87.08 42.34 19.41
C PRO A 54 -86.22 41.17 19.94
N SER A 55 -84.96 41.02 19.54
CA SER A 55 -84.13 39.86 19.93
C SER A 55 -83.28 40.05 21.20
N VAL A 56 -83.52 41.10 21.99
CA VAL A 56 -82.72 41.41 23.19
C VAL A 56 -83.40 40.88 24.46
N ARG A 57 -83.02 39.68 24.91
CA ARG A 57 -83.18 39.26 26.32
C ARG A 57 -81.83 38.83 26.89
N ASN A 58 -81.13 39.79 27.49
CA ASN A 58 -80.61 39.69 28.86
C ASN A 58 -79.73 40.90 29.17
N GLY A 59 -79.95 41.46 30.36
CA GLY A 59 -79.29 42.68 30.81
C GLY A 59 -77.81 42.49 31.11
N SER A 60 -76.97 43.31 30.48
CA SER A 60 -75.93 44.09 31.17
C SER A 60 -75.23 45.04 30.18
N ARG A 61 -75.13 46.31 30.61
CA ARG A 61 -74.26 47.43 30.18
C ARG A 61 -73.98 47.65 28.67
N GLN A 62 -74.52 48.77 28.16
CA GLN A 62 -74.04 49.61 27.04
C GLN A 62 -72.98 48.97 26.12
N THR A 63 -73.43 48.14 25.18
CA THR A 63 -72.59 47.67 24.07
C THR A 63 -73.13 48.26 22.77
N ARG A 64 -72.36 49.15 22.12
CA ARG A 64 -72.71 49.80 20.84
C ARG A 64 -73.13 48.75 19.80
N VAL A 65 -74.35 48.88 19.25
CA VAL A 65 -74.88 48.01 18.18
C VAL A 65 -74.08 48.21 16.88
N VAL A 66 -73.74 47.12 16.21
CA VAL A 66 -72.99 47.11 14.93
C VAL A 66 -73.97 46.82 13.79
N PHE A 67 -73.89 47.59 12.71
CA PHE A 67 -74.79 47.47 11.55
C PHE A 67 -74.18 46.61 10.44
N SER A 68 -74.98 45.75 9.81
CA SER A 68 -74.54 44.82 8.75
C SER A 68 -75.05 45.24 7.37
N GLU A 69 -74.13 45.59 6.46
CA GLU A 69 -74.33 45.84 5.01
C GLU A 69 -73.55 44.80 4.19
N LEU A 70 -73.79 43.50 4.45
CA LEU A 70 -73.09 42.44 3.72
C LEU A 70 -73.83 42.13 2.42
N ASP A 71 -73.33 42.65 1.29
CA ASP A 71 -73.75 42.29 -0.09
C ASP A 71 -73.00 41.05 -0.63
N MET A 72 -72.54 40.17 0.26
CA MET A 72 -71.81 38.94 -0.07
C MET A 72 -72.75 37.73 -0.07
N ASP A 73 -72.28 36.62 -0.66
CA ASP A 73 -72.92 35.30 -0.69
C ASP A 73 -73.70 35.00 0.62
N GLU A 74 -74.96 34.57 0.50
CA GLU A 74 -75.90 34.48 1.63
C GLU A 74 -75.32 33.66 2.80
N ASP A 75 -74.54 32.63 2.48
CA ASP A 75 -73.96 31.72 3.45
C ASP A 75 -72.80 32.34 4.23
N ILE A 76 -71.95 33.15 3.59
CA ILE A 76 -70.88 33.91 4.26
C ILE A 76 -71.51 34.94 5.20
N SER A 77 -72.52 35.66 4.72
CA SER A 77 -73.24 36.68 5.48
C SER A 77 -73.93 36.08 6.72
N LYS A 78 -74.58 34.92 6.59
CA LYS A 78 -75.19 34.19 7.72
C LYS A 78 -74.16 33.76 8.75
N ILE A 79 -73.02 33.19 8.33
CA ILE A 79 -71.98 32.67 9.24
C ILE A 79 -71.26 33.80 9.96
N VAL A 80 -70.91 34.90 9.28
CA VAL A 80 -70.28 36.07 9.90
C VAL A 80 -71.19 36.68 10.96
N ILE A 81 -72.49 36.84 10.67
CA ILE A 81 -73.46 37.39 11.62
C ILE A 81 -73.64 36.45 12.83
N ASN A 82 -73.80 35.15 12.59
CA ASN A 82 -73.94 34.14 13.65
C ASN A 82 -72.71 34.11 14.56
N TYR A 83 -71.50 34.15 13.99
CA TYR A 83 -70.26 34.16 14.76
C TYR A 83 -70.11 35.42 15.61
N LEU A 84 -70.44 36.60 15.07
CA LEU A 84 -70.39 37.87 15.81
C LEU A 84 -71.41 37.89 16.96
N GLN A 85 -72.63 37.42 16.73
CA GLN A 85 -73.68 37.32 17.76
C GLN A 85 -73.28 36.36 18.90
N ASN A 86 -72.77 35.17 18.56
CA ASN A 86 -72.30 34.18 19.55
C ASN A 86 -71.06 34.66 20.34
N SER A 87 -70.30 35.59 19.76
CA SER A 87 -69.12 36.21 20.36
C SER A 87 -69.45 37.40 21.27
N GLY A 88 -70.73 37.72 21.49
CA GLY A 88 -71.18 38.83 22.35
C GLY A 88 -71.23 40.19 21.65
N VAL A 89 -71.10 40.25 20.32
CA VAL A 89 -71.27 41.48 19.53
C VAL A 89 -72.72 41.57 19.04
N GLN A 90 -73.43 42.61 19.46
CA GLN A 90 -74.80 42.84 19.01
C GLN A 90 -74.81 43.38 17.58
N VAL A 91 -75.23 42.52 16.63
CA VAL A 91 -75.36 42.87 15.21
C VAL A 91 -76.83 43.03 14.85
N ALA A 92 -77.20 44.19 14.31
CA ALA A 92 -78.53 44.45 13.77
C ALA A 92 -78.48 44.49 12.23
N LYS A 93 -79.36 43.72 11.58
CA LYS A 93 -79.55 43.79 10.12
C LYS A 93 -80.47 44.97 9.82
N VAL A 94 -79.97 45.95 9.07
CA VAL A 94 -80.69 47.19 8.79
C VAL A 94 -81.06 47.28 7.31
N PRO A 95 -82.31 47.63 6.96
CA PRO A 95 -82.70 47.89 5.58
C PRO A 95 -81.96 49.11 4.99
N ILE A 96 -81.61 49.05 3.70
CA ILE A 96 -80.85 50.08 2.96
C ILE A 96 -81.42 51.50 3.16
N SER A 97 -82.74 51.63 3.33
CA SER A 97 -83.43 52.91 3.55
C SER A 97 -83.03 53.63 4.84
N VAL A 98 -82.62 52.92 5.89
CA VAL A 98 -82.23 53.51 7.19
C VAL A 98 -80.75 53.90 7.20
N ASP A 99 -79.90 53.24 6.40
CA ASP A 99 -78.48 53.56 6.26
C ASP A 99 -78.26 54.93 5.58
N VAL A 100 -79.06 55.23 4.56
CA VAL A 100 -79.03 56.53 3.86
C VAL A 100 -79.39 57.67 4.82
N VAL A 101 -80.31 57.43 5.76
CA VAL A 101 -80.71 58.40 6.78
C VAL A 101 -79.63 58.56 7.85
N LEU A 102 -79.00 57.47 8.30
CA LEU A 102 -77.89 57.53 9.26
C LEU A 102 -76.66 58.24 8.66
N ALA A 103 -76.33 57.98 7.40
CA ALA A 103 -75.20 58.60 6.70
C ALA A 103 -75.40 60.10 6.39
N SER A 104 -76.65 60.57 6.25
CA SER A 104 -76.95 61.96 5.86
C SER A 104 -77.11 62.94 7.03
N TYR A 105 -77.37 62.44 8.25
CA TYR A 105 -77.61 63.26 9.44
C TYR A 105 -76.59 63.07 10.59
N MET A 106 -75.71 62.06 10.52
CA MET A 106 -74.60 61.89 11.47
C MET A 106 -73.28 62.38 10.85
N ALA A 107 -72.91 63.64 11.10
CA ALA A 107 -71.68 64.25 10.59
C ALA A 107 -70.40 63.76 11.31
N GLU A 108 -70.52 63.05 12.42
CA GLU A 108 -69.42 62.39 13.11
C GLU A 108 -69.43 60.89 12.78
N ALA A 109 -68.66 60.49 11.77
CA ALA A 109 -68.54 59.11 11.29
C ALA A 109 -67.93 58.11 12.31
N SER A 110 -67.81 58.48 13.59
CA SER A 110 -67.10 57.72 14.63
C SER A 110 -68.01 56.80 15.47
N GLU A 111 -69.34 56.91 15.40
CA GLU A 111 -70.22 56.15 16.30
C GLU A 111 -70.92 54.94 15.65
N VAL A 112 -71.02 54.90 14.32
CA VAL A 112 -71.69 53.81 13.59
C VAL A 112 -70.67 52.74 13.18
N LYS A 113 -70.54 51.68 13.97
CA LYS A 113 -69.66 50.54 13.62
C LYS A 113 -70.35 49.64 12.59
N LYS A 114 -69.77 49.54 11.39
CA LYS A 114 -70.22 48.61 10.33
C LYS A 114 -69.52 47.25 10.43
N VAL A 115 -70.18 46.17 10.02
CA VAL A 115 -69.56 44.84 9.90
C VAL A 115 -68.56 44.87 8.74
N ARG A 116 -67.29 45.12 9.06
CA ARG A 116 -66.17 45.09 8.13
C ARG A 116 -65.15 44.02 8.54
N PRO A 117 -64.32 43.51 7.62
CA PRO A 117 -63.29 42.52 7.93
C PRO A 117 -62.42 42.87 9.16
N PRO A 118 -61.96 44.13 9.41
CA PRO A 118 -61.19 44.47 10.60
C PRO A 118 -61.91 44.22 11.94
N LEU A 119 -63.23 44.47 12.00
CA LEU A 119 -64.03 44.20 13.19
C LEU A 119 -64.07 42.69 13.47
N LEU A 120 -64.31 41.90 12.43
CA LEU A 120 -64.34 40.44 12.56
C LEU A 120 -62.99 39.89 13.02
N ARG A 121 -61.87 40.39 12.46
CA ARG A 121 -60.52 40.01 12.92
C ARG A 121 -60.31 40.29 14.40
N GLN A 122 -60.73 41.46 14.87
CA GLN A 122 -60.60 41.83 16.29
C GLN A 122 -61.40 40.88 17.21
N VAL A 123 -62.59 40.48 16.77
CA VAL A 123 -63.44 39.54 17.53
C VAL A 123 -62.84 38.14 17.55
N ILE A 124 -62.36 37.65 16.39
CA ILE A 124 -61.74 36.32 16.28
C ILE A 124 -60.47 36.22 17.14
N ARG A 125 -59.64 37.27 17.19
CA ARG A 125 -58.46 37.30 18.06
C ARG A 125 -58.79 37.17 19.55
N LYS A 126 -59.90 37.75 19.99
CA LYS A 126 -60.30 37.75 21.40
C LYS A 126 -60.95 36.44 21.82
N ASN A 127 -61.84 35.91 21.00
CA ASN A 127 -62.69 34.77 21.39
C ASN A 127 -62.22 33.43 20.84
N LYS A 128 -61.30 33.42 19.86
CA LYS A 128 -60.90 32.27 19.04
C LYS A 128 -62.10 31.59 18.35
N HIS A 129 -61.87 30.87 17.27
CA HIS A 129 -62.95 30.17 16.58
C HIS A 129 -62.96 28.68 16.93
N LYS A 130 -64.02 28.21 17.59
CA LYS A 130 -64.24 26.79 17.96
C LYS A 130 -65.22 26.04 17.06
N GLY A 131 -65.80 26.71 16.07
CA GLY A 131 -66.73 26.08 15.11
C GLY A 131 -66.03 25.21 14.07
N SER A 132 -66.82 24.69 13.14
CA SER A 132 -66.43 23.72 12.12
C SER A 132 -65.40 24.25 11.11
N SER A 133 -64.70 23.34 10.43
CA SER A 133 -63.73 23.67 9.37
C SER A 133 -64.36 24.48 8.23
N GLN A 134 -65.62 24.17 7.87
CA GLN A 134 -66.36 24.87 6.82
C GLN A 134 -66.66 26.33 7.21
N GLU A 135 -67.06 26.57 8.46
CA GLU A 135 -67.26 27.93 8.98
C GLU A 135 -65.95 28.71 9.00
N LYS A 136 -64.84 28.10 9.42
CA LYS A 136 -63.51 28.74 9.41
C LYS A 136 -63.08 29.16 8.00
N LEU A 137 -63.34 28.35 6.97
CA LEU A 137 -63.01 28.68 5.58
C LEU A 137 -63.84 29.86 5.05
N LEU A 138 -65.14 29.91 5.37
CA LEU A 138 -66.02 31.00 4.94
C LEU A 138 -65.72 32.31 5.68
N LEU A 139 -65.32 32.22 6.96
CA LEU A 139 -64.79 33.38 7.70
C LEU A 139 -63.45 33.85 7.13
N LEU A 140 -62.56 32.94 6.72
CA LEU A 140 -61.30 33.29 6.06
C LEU A 140 -61.55 34.03 4.73
N GLU A 141 -62.50 33.56 3.93
CA GLU A 141 -62.91 34.21 2.68
C GLU A 141 -63.38 35.66 2.91
N PHE A 142 -64.22 35.88 3.92
CA PHE A 142 -64.66 37.23 4.28
C PHE A 142 -63.51 38.09 4.83
N VAL A 143 -62.65 37.54 5.67
CA VAL A 143 -61.49 38.24 6.26
C VAL A 143 -60.48 38.66 5.20
N LEU A 144 -60.34 37.93 4.09
CA LEU A 144 -59.38 38.26 3.03
C LEU A 144 -59.92 39.26 1.99
N SER A 145 -61.23 39.59 2.03
CA SER A 145 -61.90 40.43 1.03
C SER A 145 -61.40 41.87 0.93
N ASP A 146 -60.85 42.45 2.00
CA ASP A 146 -60.33 43.84 2.02
C ASP A 146 -58.84 43.95 1.60
N ALA A 147 -58.20 42.83 1.23
CA ALA A 147 -56.79 42.71 0.88
C ALA A 147 -55.78 43.26 1.93
N ASN A 148 -56.19 43.45 3.18
CA ASN A 148 -55.33 43.95 4.25
C ASN A 148 -54.63 42.79 5.00
N TYR A 149 -53.55 42.28 4.41
CA TYR A 149 -52.85 41.09 4.90
C TYR A 149 -52.00 41.32 6.16
N SER A 150 -51.61 42.56 6.48
CA SER A 150 -50.83 42.87 7.69
C SER A 150 -51.61 42.64 8.99
N ASP A 151 -52.94 42.69 8.93
CA ASP A 151 -53.81 42.51 10.08
C ASP A 151 -54.26 41.04 10.23
N LEU A 152 -53.62 40.08 9.57
CA LEU A 152 -53.99 38.66 9.68
C LEU A 152 -53.38 37.98 10.92
N ILE A 153 -52.28 38.52 11.46
CA ILE A 153 -51.55 37.91 12.59
C ILE A 153 -52.48 37.72 13.81
N GLY A 154 -52.41 36.53 14.41
CA GLY A 154 -53.19 36.11 15.58
C GLY A 154 -54.53 35.45 15.28
N LEU A 155 -54.89 35.27 14.00
CA LEU A 155 -56.15 34.63 13.59
C LEU A 155 -55.97 33.13 13.36
N GLU A 156 -56.67 32.29 14.12
CA GLU A 156 -56.66 30.82 14.01
C GLU A 156 -57.57 30.31 12.87
N LEU A 157 -57.28 30.79 11.66
CA LEU A 157 -58.07 30.54 10.45
C LEU A 157 -57.23 30.00 9.29
N LEU A 158 -55.95 29.70 9.48
CA LEU A 158 -55.09 29.21 8.40
C LEU A 158 -55.24 27.69 8.25
N PRO A 159 -55.88 27.18 7.18
CA PRO A 159 -56.06 25.75 6.96
C PRO A 159 -54.75 25.08 6.52
N LEU A 160 -54.41 23.99 7.20
CA LEU A 160 -53.30 23.11 6.88
C LEU A 160 -53.78 21.84 6.16
N GLN A 161 -52.85 21.18 5.48
CA GLN A 161 -53.12 19.97 4.72
C GLN A 161 -53.36 18.73 5.61
N ASP A 162 -52.96 18.77 6.89
CA ASP A 162 -53.30 17.76 7.91
C ASP A 162 -54.74 17.92 8.46
N GLU A 163 -55.56 18.74 7.80
CA GLU A 163 -56.94 19.09 8.16
C GLU A 163 -57.06 19.93 9.46
N THR A 164 -55.94 20.40 10.01
CA THR A 164 -55.93 21.28 11.17
C THR A 164 -55.92 22.77 10.77
N PHE A 165 -56.23 23.64 11.74
CA PHE A 165 -56.18 25.09 11.55
C PHE A 165 -55.15 25.71 12.49
N THR A 166 -54.31 26.59 11.96
CA THR A 166 -53.29 27.30 12.73
C THR A 166 -53.53 28.80 12.73
N SER A 167 -52.84 29.48 13.66
CA SER A 167 -52.86 30.94 13.74
C SER A 167 -51.88 31.55 12.76
N PHE A 168 -52.28 32.60 12.05
CA PHE A 168 -51.33 33.45 11.33
C PHE A 168 -50.32 34.04 12.33
N SER A 169 -49.03 33.85 12.08
CA SER A 169 -47.92 34.31 12.90
C SER A 169 -47.01 35.22 12.09
N SER A 170 -46.19 36.00 12.79
CA SER A 170 -45.09 36.71 12.14
C SER A 170 -44.05 35.69 11.68
N PRO A 171 -43.36 35.90 10.54
CA PRO A 171 -42.24 35.06 10.14
C PRO A 171 -41.05 35.32 11.07
N VAL A 172 -40.98 34.61 12.19
CA VAL A 172 -39.89 34.70 13.18
C VAL A 172 -38.83 33.62 12.94
N SER A 173 -39.23 32.46 12.43
CA SER A 173 -38.38 31.30 12.17
C SER A 173 -38.84 30.54 10.93
N GLU A 174 -37.91 29.95 10.19
CA GLU A 174 -38.23 29.07 9.04
C GLU A 174 -39.01 27.81 9.45
N LYS A 175 -38.91 27.39 10.72
CA LYS A 175 -39.66 26.22 11.24
C LYS A 175 -41.17 26.48 11.33
N ASP A 176 -41.56 27.74 11.38
CA ASP A 176 -42.97 28.16 11.47
C ASP A 176 -43.53 28.52 10.08
N ALA A 177 -42.74 28.40 9.01
CA ALA A 177 -43.16 28.73 7.65
C ALA A 177 -44.17 27.71 7.12
N ILE A 178 -45.23 28.23 6.49
CA ILE A 178 -46.27 27.43 5.84
C ILE A 178 -46.20 27.70 4.35
N TYR A 179 -46.11 26.62 3.57
CA TYR A 179 -45.83 26.67 2.14
C TYR A 179 -47.10 26.52 1.30
N ILE A 180 -47.11 27.25 0.19
CA ILE A 180 -48.15 27.15 -0.85
C ILE A 180 -47.60 26.27 -1.97
N THR A 181 -48.35 25.21 -2.33
CA THR A 181 -47.98 24.31 -3.43
C THR A 181 -48.11 25.00 -4.78
N SER A 182 -47.33 24.52 -5.75
CA SER A 182 -47.36 25.02 -7.13
C SER A 182 -47.22 23.84 -8.09
N GLU A 183 -47.49 24.06 -9.38
CA GLU A 183 -47.33 23.02 -10.40
C GLU A 183 -45.87 22.54 -10.51
N GLU A 184 -44.91 23.43 -10.28
CA GLU A 184 -43.46 23.11 -10.25
C GLU A 184 -43.04 22.35 -8.98
N TYR A 185 -43.68 22.66 -7.84
CA TYR A 185 -43.41 22.06 -6.54
C TYR A 185 -44.67 21.44 -5.93
N PRO A 186 -45.08 20.26 -6.44
CA PRO A 186 -46.30 19.60 -6.01
C PRO A 186 -46.16 18.91 -4.65
N ARG A 187 -47.28 18.78 -3.93
CA ARG A 187 -47.35 18.24 -2.56
C ARG A 187 -46.71 16.85 -2.40
N PHE A 188 -46.89 15.97 -3.38
CA PHE A 188 -46.44 14.58 -3.28
C PHE A 188 -44.92 14.44 -3.10
N LEU A 189 -44.13 15.48 -3.39
CA LEU A 189 -42.68 15.49 -3.13
C LEU A 189 -42.34 15.57 -1.64
N TYR A 190 -43.29 15.95 -0.79
CA TYR A 190 -43.06 16.24 0.63
C TYR A 190 -43.93 15.39 1.59
N PRO A 191 -43.82 14.04 1.55
CA PRO A 191 -44.59 13.18 2.45
C PRO A 191 -44.26 13.43 3.93
N GLY A 192 -45.27 13.40 4.80
CA GLY A 192 -45.08 13.56 6.25
C GLY A 192 -44.90 15.01 6.73
N LEU A 193 -44.97 15.98 5.81
CA LEU A 193 -44.90 17.42 6.10
C LEU A 193 -46.26 18.12 5.91
N GLU A 194 -47.38 17.40 6.01
CA GLU A 194 -48.73 17.93 5.76
C GLU A 194 -49.05 19.17 6.60
N GLY A 195 -48.60 19.22 7.86
CA GLY A 195 -48.77 20.38 8.74
C GLY A 195 -47.96 21.64 8.33
N ARG A 196 -47.12 21.57 7.30
CA ARG A 196 -46.37 22.72 6.75
C ARG A 196 -46.94 23.23 5.42
N PHE A 197 -47.99 22.60 4.87
CA PHE A 197 -48.60 23.03 3.61
C PHE A 197 -50.02 23.51 3.82
N ILE A 198 -50.45 24.49 3.01
CA ILE A 198 -51.85 24.92 2.97
C ILE A 198 -52.72 23.82 2.34
N LEU A 199 -53.94 23.69 2.84
CA LEU A 199 -54.95 22.80 2.27
C LEU A 199 -55.23 23.13 0.79
N GLU A 200 -55.07 22.15 -0.11
CA GLU A 200 -55.25 22.35 -1.57
C GLU A 200 -56.73 22.47 -1.99
N SER A 201 -57.68 21.95 -1.21
CA SER A 201 -59.12 21.91 -1.54
C SER A 201 -59.88 23.23 -1.29
N ILE A 202 -59.17 24.32 -1.00
CA ILE A 202 -59.77 25.64 -0.75
C ILE A 202 -60.23 26.28 -2.07
N LYS A 203 -61.28 27.10 -2.01
CA LYS A 203 -61.71 27.96 -3.14
C LYS A 203 -60.53 28.73 -3.76
N SER A 204 -60.48 28.78 -5.09
CA SER A 204 -59.41 29.45 -5.85
C SER A 204 -59.24 30.93 -5.49
N SER A 205 -60.35 31.66 -5.25
CA SER A 205 -60.35 33.06 -4.83
C SER A 205 -59.59 33.31 -3.52
N VAL A 206 -59.73 32.39 -2.56
CA VAL A 206 -59.05 32.41 -1.26
C VAL A 206 -57.58 32.04 -1.44
N MET A 207 -57.29 31.00 -2.22
CA MET A 207 -55.91 30.59 -2.53
C MET A 207 -55.12 31.71 -3.22
N ASP A 208 -55.72 32.43 -4.16
CA ASP A 208 -55.10 33.57 -4.85
C ASP A 208 -54.85 34.74 -3.89
N SER A 209 -55.76 34.98 -2.95
CA SER A 209 -55.59 35.99 -1.90
C SER A 209 -54.46 35.62 -0.95
N LEU A 210 -54.29 34.35 -0.60
CA LEU A 210 -53.18 33.84 0.20
C LEU A 210 -51.85 33.90 -0.56
N LYS A 211 -51.83 33.61 -1.86
CA LYS A 211 -50.66 33.80 -2.74
C LYS A 211 -50.26 35.28 -2.81
N LYS A 212 -51.22 36.20 -2.89
CA LYS A 212 -50.97 37.66 -2.83
C LYS A 212 -50.43 38.08 -1.47
N ALA A 213 -50.95 37.52 -0.38
CA ALA A 213 -50.44 37.76 0.97
C ALA A 213 -48.96 37.32 1.09
N ALA A 214 -48.62 36.13 0.58
CA ALA A 214 -47.25 35.60 0.58
C ALA A 214 -46.27 36.43 -0.28
N LYS A 215 -46.76 37.12 -1.33
CA LYS A 215 -45.96 37.95 -2.25
C LYS A 215 -45.92 39.44 -1.88
N SER A 216 -46.64 39.87 -0.84
CA SER A 216 -46.87 41.29 -0.57
C SER A 216 -45.62 42.03 -0.04
N ARG A 217 -45.24 43.12 -0.74
CA ARG A 217 -44.30 44.20 -0.37
C ARG A 217 -42.99 43.82 0.35
N GLY A 218 -42.15 42.99 -0.27
CA GLY A 218 -40.72 42.86 0.08
C GLY A 218 -40.39 42.19 1.43
N ARG A 219 -41.33 42.14 2.37
CA ARG A 219 -41.28 41.34 3.60
C ARG A 219 -42.62 40.62 3.79
N PRO A 220 -42.62 39.29 3.94
CA PRO A 220 -43.86 38.55 4.21
C PRO A 220 -44.46 39.05 5.52
N CYS A 221 -45.74 39.44 5.48
CA CYS A 221 -46.48 39.92 6.66
C CYS A 221 -47.00 38.77 7.53
N THR A 222 -46.90 37.53 7.05
CA THR A 222 -47.34 36.29 7.70
C THR A 222 -46.28 35.20 7.50
N GLN A 223 -46.46 34.03 8.11
CA GLN A 223 -45.59 32.88 7.90
C GLN A 223 -45.75 32.20 6.53
N LEU A 224 -46.64 32.70 5.65
CA LEU A 224 -46.91 32.12 4.34
C LEU A 224 -45.77 32.39 3.35
N GLN A 225 -45.32 31.34 2.68
CA GLN A 225 -44.23 31.44 1.71
C GLN A 225 -44.51 30.62 0.45
N MET A 226 -44.05 31.15 -0.69
CA MET A 226 -43.95 30.38 -1.93
C MET A 226 -42.74 29.45 -1.87
N LEU A 227 -42.86 28.26 -2.45
CA LEU A 227 -41.73 27.36 -2.63
C LEU A 227 -40.77 27.96 -3.67
N SER A 228 -39.48 27.90 -3.35
CA SER A 228 -38.37 28.16 -4.27
C SER A 228 -37.55 26.87 -4.38
N PRO A 229 -36.66 26.74 -5.38
CA PRO A 229 -35.77 25.58 -5.48
C PRO A 229 -35.05 25.31 -4.15
N GLU A 230 -34.43 26.33 -3.55
CA GLU A 230 -33.63 26.19 -2.33
C GLU A 230 -34.48 25.71 -1.15
N ARG A 231 -35.71 26.20 -1.04
CA ARG A 231 -36.65 25.79 0.01
C ARG A 231 -37.15 24.37 -0.21
N SER A 232 -37.46 24.00 -1.46
CA SER A 232 -37.81 22.63 -1.85
C SER A 232 -36.71 21.66 -1.42
N ALA A 233 -35.45 21.97 -1.76
CA ALA A 233 -34.31 21.14 -1.40
C ALA A 233 -34.15 20.96 0.11
N ARG A 234 -34.35 22.04 0.90
CA ARG A 234 -34.34 21.96 2.37
C ARG A 234 -35.44 21.06 2.92
N LEU A 235 -36.66 21.15 2.37
CA LEU A 235 -37.77 20.29 2.81
C LEU A 235 -37.51 18.82 2.47
N ILE A 236 -36.99 18.53 1.28
CA ILE A 236 -36.57 17.18 0.90
C ILE A 236 -35.47 16.67 1.85
N LYS A 237 -34.49 17.52 2.18
CA LYS A 237 -33.42 17.20 3.13
C LYS A 237 -33.92 16.96 4.55
N ASP A 238 -34.91 17.74 5.00
CA ASP A 238 -35.59 17.54 6.29
C ASP A 238 -36.24 16.14 6.34
N ILE A 239 -36.91 15.73 5.26
CA ILE A 239 -37.53 14.40 5.15
C ILE A 239 -36.46 13.31 5.20
N LEU A 240 -35.43 13.40 4.36
CA LEU A 240 -34.36 12.40 4.29
C LEU A 240 -33.62 12.27 5.63
N SER A 241 -33.42 13.39 6.35
CA SER A 241 -32.75 13.41 7.66
C SER A 241 -33.65 12.90 8.79
N LEU A 242 -34.97 13.07 8.67
CA LEU A 242 -35.96 12.53 9.61
C LEU A 242 -36.09 11.01 9.46
N VAL A 243 -36.11 10.53 8.21
CA VAL A 243 -36.26 9.11 7.90
C VAL A 243 -34.97 8.33 8.21
N TRP A 244 -33.81 8.87 7.82
CA TRP A 244 -32.51 8.22 8.05
C TRP A 244 -31.55 9.11 8.85
N PRO A 245 -31.69 9.15 10.20
CA PRO A 245 -30.85 9.99 11.06
C PRO A 245 -29.39 9.49 11.18
N THR A 246 -29.14 8.20 10.91
CA THR A 246 -27.79 7.64 10.94
C THR A 246 -26.94 8.21 9.79
N ARG A 247 -25.62 8.28 10.00
CA ARG A 247 -24.67 8.79 8.99
C ARG A 247 -23.94 7.69 8.23
N ASP A 248 -24.45 6.47 8.30
CA ASP A 248 -23.89 5.31 7.59
C ASP A 248 -23.88 5.57 6.09
N PHE A 249 -22.99 4.94 5.33
CA PHE A 249 -22.97 5.18 3.88
C PHE A 249 -24.19 4.56 3.17
N THR A 250 -24.54 3.36 3.62
CA THR A 250 -25.66 2.55 3.12
C THR A 250 -26.76 2.52 4.18
N VAL A 251 -28.01 2.73 3.76
CA VAL A 251 -29.19 2.61 4.63
C VAL A 251 -30.23 1.69 4.04
N GLU A 252 -30.99 1.04 4.91
CA GLU A 252 -32.12 0.22 4.54
C GLU A 252 -33.37 1.09 4.30
N TRP A 253 -34.07 0.83 3.21
CA TRP A 253 -35.29 1.49 2.78
C TRP A 253 -36.36 0.47 2.45
N GLU A 254 -37.43 0.48 3.24
CA GLU A 254 -38.66 -0.28 3.01
C GLU A 254 -39.73 0.62 2.37
N PRO A 255 -39.95 0.55 1.05
CA PRO A 255 -40.78 1.54 0.37
C PRO A 255 -42.24 1.53 0.83
N GLY A 256 -42.77 2.69 1.24
CA GLY A 256 -44.16 2.83 1.64
C GLY A 256 -44.50 2.30 3.04
N ASN A 257 -43.51 1.90 3.85
CA ASN A 257 -43.74 1.52 5.24
C ASN A 257 -44.19 2.74 6.07
N ARG A 258 -45.41 2.67 6.61
CA ARG A 258 -46.04 3.75 7.39
C ARG A 258 -45.45 3.91 8.79
N GLU A 259 -44.96 2.84 9.41
CA GLU A 259 -44.38 2.88 10.76
C GLU A 259 -43.03 3.59 10.76
N LEU A 260 -42.20 3.28 9.76
CA LEU A 260 -40.89 3.90 9.56
C LEU A 260 -40.97 5.24 8.80
N LYS A 261 -42.17 5.63 8.36
CA LYS A 261 -42.43 6.82 7.52
C LYS A 261 -41.58 6.84 6.24
N HIS A 262 -41.31 5.68 5.68
CA HIS A 262 -40.51 5.54 4.48
C HIS A 262 -41.30 5.97 3.25
N PRO A 263 -40.71 6.80 2.36
CA PRO A 263 -41.37 7.20 1.12
C PRO A 263 -41.54 6.01 0.16
N THR A 264 -42.40 6.17 -0.86
CA THR A 264 -42.68 5.14 -1.86
C THR A 264 -41.63 5.10 -2.98
N ILE A 265 -41.61 4.02 -3.78
CA ILE A 265 -40.74 3.93 -4.96
C ILE A 265 -41.02 5.06 -5.97
N SER A 266 -42.30 5.37 -6.18
CA SER A 266 -42.73 6.47 -7.04
C SER A 266 -42.16 7.82 -6.58
N TRP A 267 -42.09 8.05 -5.27
CA TRP A 267 -41.52 9.26 -4.71
C TRP A 267 -40.04 9.44 -5.10
N LEU A 268 -39.21 8.40 -4.97
CA LEU A 268 -37.80 8.50 -5.33
C LEU A 268 -37.61 8.79 -6.83
N ARG A 269 -38.40 8.16 -7.70
CA ARG A 269 -38.39 8.43 -9.15
C ARG A 269 -38.76 9.89 -9.45
N MET A 270 -39.68 10.47 -8.68
CA MET A 270 -40.10 11.86 -8.83
C MET A 270 -39.05 12.84 -8.29
N ILE A 271 -38.36 12.50 -7.20
CA ILE A 271 -37.23 13.29 -6.68
C ILE A 271 -36.13 13.39 -7.73
N TRP A 272 -35.73 12.29 -8.36
CA TRP A 272 -34.71 12.35 -9.41
C TRP A 272 -35.13 13.18 -10.63
N LYS A 273 -36.42 13.12 -11.03
CA LYS A 273 -36.98 14.04 -12.04
C LYS A 273 -36.93 15.50 -11.59
N HIS A 274 -37.26 15.77 -10.33
CA HIS A 274 -37.22 17.11 -9.75
C HIS A 274 -35.80 17.68 -9.73
N LEU A 275 -34.83 16.85 -9.33
CA LEU A 275 -33.40 17.20 -9.35
C LEU A 275 -32.91 17.51 -10.76
N TYR A 276 -33.29 16.70 -11.75
CA TYR A 276 -32.93 16.96 -13.15
C TYR A 276 -33.44 18.31 -13.67
N ILE A 277 -34.67 18.69 -13.30
CA ILE A 277 -35.32 19.91 -13.81
C ILE A 277 -34.79 21.17 -13.11
N HIS A 278 -34.67 21.15 -11.78
CA HIS A 278 -34.37 22.36 -10.98
C HIS A 278 -32.92 22.44 -10.45
N PHE A 279 -32.16 21.34 -10.51
CA PHE A 279 -30.82 21.21 -9.92
C PHE A 279 -29.81 20.57 -10.88
N SER A 280 -29.96 20.80 -12.20
CA SER A 280 -29.07 20.21 -13.22
C SER A 280 -27.59 20.50 -13.00
N ASP A 281 -27.28 21.69 -12.47
CA ASP A 281 -25.92 22.24 -12.41
C ASP A 281 -25.28 22.13 -11.01
N ASP A 282 -26.07 21.83 -9.97
CA ASP A 282 -25.55 21.71 -8.60
C ASP A 282 -26.35 20.71 -7.75
N LEU A 283 -25.67 19.66 -7.27
CA LEU A 283 -26.21 18.68 -6.31
C LEU A 283 -25.64 18.82 -4.90
N SER A 284 -24.79 19.83 -4.63
CA SER A 284 -24.10 20.02 -3.35
C SER A 284 -25.06 20.11 -2.14
N THR A 285 -26.26 20.65 -2.35
CA THR A 285 -27.29 20.77 -1.30
C THR A 285 -27.76 19.40 -0.78
N PHE A 286 -27.70 18.37 -1.63
CA PHE A 286 -28.08 17.00 -1.35
C PHE A 286 -26.88 16.11 -1.02
N GLU A 287 -25.71 16.68 -0.75
CA GLU A 287 -24.58 15.92 -0.24
C GLU A 287 -24.94 15.25 1.10
N ASP A 288 -24.43 14.03 1.29
CA ASP A 288 -24.74 13.09 2.36
C ASP A 288 -26.20 12.59 2.41
N MET A 289 -27.00 12.81 1.37
CA MET A 289 -28.39 12.33 1.31
C MET A 289 -28.51 10.94 0.65
N PRO A 290 -29.28 10.00 1.24
CA PRO A 290 -29.48 8.65 0.68
C PRO A 290 -30.48 8.69 -0.49
N LEU A 291 -29.97 8.77 -1.71
CA LEU A 291 -30.79 8.95 -2.92
C LEU A 291 -30.48 7.93 -4.03
N ILE A 292 -29.35 7.24 -3.96
CA ILE A 292 -28.94 6.28 -5.01
C ILE A 292 -29.36 4.87 -4.58
N PRO A 293 -30.29 4.20 -5.29
CA PRO A 293 -30.61 2.81 -5.01
C PRO A 293 -29.47 1.88 -5.43
N LEU A 294 -29.14 0.89 -4.59
CA LEU A 294 -28.10 -0.12 -4.88
C LEU A 294 -28.51 -1.08 -6.02
N VAL A 295 -29.81 -1.33 -6.14
CA VAL A 295 -30.41 -2.28 -7.10
C VAL A 295 -31.53 -1.56 -7.86
N PRO A 296 -31.78 -1.87 -9.15
CA PRO A 296 -32.92 -1.34 -9.88
C PRO A 296 -34.25 -1.55 -9.14
N LEU A 297 -35.10 -0.53 -9.19
CA LEU A 297 -36.33 -0.42 -8.43
C LEU A 297 -37.48 -1.13 -9.14
N GLU A 298 -37.96 -2.22 -8.55
CA GLU A 298 -39.16 -2.96 -8.96
C GLU A 298 -40.32 -2.72 -7.96
N GLU A 299 -41.55 -2.70 -8.45
CA GLU A 299 -42.73 -2.35 -7.62
C GLU A 299 -43.06 -3.40 -6.54
N SER A 300 -42.51 -4.60 -6.64
CA SER A 300 -42.70 -5.73 -5.70
C SER A 300 -41.64 -5.81 -4.58
N MET A 301 -40.70 -4.87 -4.50
CA MET A 301 -39.63 -4.92 -3.51
C MET A 301 -40.08 -4.45 -2.12
N ASN A 302 -39.77 -5.26 -1.09
CA ASN A 302 -40.11 -4.97 0.30
C ASN A 302 -39.00 -4.21 1.06
N SER A 303 -37.73 -4.41 0.69
CA SER A 303 -36.57 -3.72 1.27
C SER A 303 -35.49 -3.52 0.21
N VAL A 304 -34.89 -2.33 0.18
CA VAL A 304 -33.86 -1.88 -0.76
C VAL A 304 -32.81 -1.10 0.01
N HIS A 305 -31.55 -1.18 -0.41
CA HIS A 305 -30.50 -0.36 0.17
C HIS A 305 -30.30 0.93 -0.64
N LEU A 306 -30.29 2.08 0.03
CA LEU A 306 -29.95 3.39 -0.55
C LEU A 306 -28.54 3.81 -0.13
N LEU A 307 -27.83 4.41 -1.07
CA LEU A 307 -26.48 4.94 -0.93
C LEU A 307 -26.53 6.47 -0.88
N ARG A 308 -25.67 7.04 -0.03
CA ARG A 308 -25.55 8.50 0.12
C ARG A 308 -24.74 9.13 -1.00
N LEU A 309 -25.17 10.29 -1.47
CA LEU A 309 -24.41 11.15 -2.38
C LEU A 309 -23.20 11.73 -1.65
N ARG A 310 -22.02 11.13 -1.81
CA ARG A 310 -20.77 11.63 -1.21
C ARG A 310 -19.74 11.98 -2.28
N THR A 311 -19.09 13.12 -2.10
CA THR A 311 -17.85 13.43 -2.81
C THR A 311 -16.66 13.39 -1.85
N PRO A 312 -15.56 12.71 -2.22
CA PRO A 312 -15.41 11.85 -3.40
C PRO A 312 -16.27 10.56 -3.27
N SER A 313 -16.59 9.84 -4.35
CA SER A 313 -17.55 8.70 -4.32
C SER A 313 -16.94 7.31 -4.16
N ALA A 314 -17.56 6.46 -3.34
CA ALA A 314 -17.19 5.05 -3.17
C ALA A 314 -17.96 4.08 -4.07
N ILE A 315 -18.87 4.58 -4.92
CA ILE A 315 -19.77 3.76 -5.73
C ILE A 315 -19.11 3.41 -7.06
N ILE A 316 -19.02 2.11 -7.35
CA ILE A 316 -18.43 1.59 -8.58
C ILE A 316 -19.50 0.84 -9.36
N LEU A 317 -19.78 1.29 -10.58
CA LEU A 317 -20.70 0.66 -11.51
C LEU A 317 -19.94 -0.33 -12.40
N VAL A 318 -20.43 -1.57 -12.42
CA VAL A 318 -19.93 -2.66 -13.26
C VAL A 318 -21.00 -2.94 -14.32
N GLU A 319 -20.88 -2.33 -15.49
CA GLU A 319 -21.81 -2.54 -16.61
C GLU A 319 -21.47 -3.79 -17.43
N GLY A 320 -22.42 -4.72 -17.55
CA GLY A 320 -22.42 -5.80 -18.55
C GLY A 320 -21.51 -7.00 -18.28
N GLU A 321 -21.88 -8.15 -18.84
CA GLU A 321 -21.12 -9.43 -18.80
C GLU A 321 -19.76 -9.37 -19.54
N GLU A 322 -19.41 -8.22 -20.12
CA GLU A 322 -18.22 -7.99 -20.91
C GLU A 322 -17.11 -7.34 -20.08
N THR A 323 -16.65 -8.04 -19.07
CA THR A 323 -15.22 -8.24 -18.80
C THR A 323 -15.13 -9.21 -17.64
N THR A 324 -14.07 -10.00 -17.64
CA THR A 324 -13.70 -10.99 -16.64
C THR A 324 -13.37 -10.36 -15.28
N SER A 325 -14.23 -9.52 -14.70
CA SER A 325 -14.22 -9.24 -13.28
C SER A 325 -14.74 -10.48 -12.57
N SER A 326 -13.85 -11.42 -12.31
CA SER A 326 -14.11 -12.59 -11.47
C SER A 326 -14.79 -12.14 -10.19
N GLY A 327 -15.70 -12.94 -9.61
CA GLY A 327 -16.34 -12.59 -8.33
C GLY A 327 -15.33 -12.20 -7.23
N ILE A 328 -14.08 -12.67 -7.37
CA ILE A 328 -12.92 -12.30 -6.56
C ILE A 328 -12.63 -10.78 -6.61
N LEU A 329 -12.66 -10.14 -7.79
CA LEU A 329 -12.40 -8.70 -7.89
C LEU A 329 -13.51 -7.87 -7.23
N LEU A 330 -14.78 -8.28 -7.35
CA LEU A 330 -15.88 -7.57 -6.71
C LEU A 330 -15.77 -7.62 -5.18
N ASP A 331 -15.46 -8.80 -4.63
CA ASP A 331 -15.20 -8.98 -3.20
C ASP A 331 -14.00 -8.16 -2.72
N ILE A 332 -12.92 -8.08 -3.51
CA ILE A 332 -11.77 -7.22 -3.21
C ILE A 332 -12.18 -5.74 -3.17
N MET A 333 -12.97 -5.27 -4.14
CA MET A 333 -13.42 -3.87 -4.21
C MET A 333 -14.29 -3.52 -3.01
N GLU A 334 -15.17 -4.42 -2.57
CA GLU A 334 -15.98 -4.25 -1.36
C GLU A 334 -15.11 -4.25 -0.08
N LYS A 335 -14.17 -5.20 0.04
CA LYS A 335 -13.21 -5.26 1.16
C LYS A 335 -12.39 -3.99 1.28
N LEU A 336 -11.98 -3.40 0.16
CA LEU A 336 -11.22 -2.15 0.07
C LEU A 336 -12.08 -0.88 0.19
N GLY A 337 -13.34 -1.01 0.62
CA GLY A 337 -14.21 0.13 0.96
C GLY A 337 -15.01 0.72 -0.20
N GLY A 338 -14.99 0.09 -1.38
CA GLY A 338 -15.90 0.40 -2.48
C GLY A 338 -17.28 -0.22 -2.26
N THR A 339 -18.29 0.30 -2.94
CA THR A 339 -19.63 -0.33 -3.01
C THR A 339 -19.94 -0.63 -4.46
N VAL A 340 -20.11 -1.91 -4.77
CA VAL A 340 -20.30 -2.39 -6.15
C VAL A 340 -21.77 -2.34 -6.52
N MET A 341 -22.08 -1.66 -7.62
CA MET A 341 -23.40 -1.61 -8.24
C MET A 341 -23.36 -2.35 -9.59
N LYS A 342 -24.27 -3.30 -9.79
CA LYS A 342 -24.32 -4.15 -11.00
C LYS A 342 -25.13 -3.54 -12.14
N LYS A 343 -26.17 -2.77 -11.82
CA LYS A 343 -27.08 -2.16 -12.81
C LYS A 343 -27.57 -0.82 -12.29
N LEU A 344 -27.59 0.18 -13.16
CA LEU A 344 -28.14 1.49 -12.86
C LEU A 344 -29.67 1.47 -13.03
N ASP A 345 -30.41 2.13 -12.14
CA ASP A 345 -31.85 2.30 -12.30
C ASP A 345 -32.17 3.34 -13.37
N SER A 346 -33.27 3.12 -14.11
CA SER A 346 -33.78 4.05 -15.12
C SER A 346 -34.07 5.47 -14.61
N CYS A 347 -34.33 5.66 -13.32
CA CYS A 347 -34.62 6.97 -12.74
C CYS A 347 -33.37 7.84 -12.51
N LEU A 348 -32.18 7.26 -12.54
CA LEU A 348 -30.91 7.94 -12.33
C LEU A 348 -30.42 8.65 -13.61
N GLN A 349 -31.20 9.60 -14.10
CA GLN A 349 -30.89 10.40 -15.29
C GLN A 349 -30.52 11.83 -14.86
N HIS A 350 -29.27 12.05 -14.46
CA HIS A 350 -28.79 13.37 -14.03
C HIS A 350 -27.36 13.63 -14.50
N PRO A 351 -27.03 14.80 -15.08
CA PRO A 351 -25.72 15.09 -15.69
C PRO A 351 -24.54 15.01 -14.71
N LEU A 352 -24.78 15.31 -13.43
CA LEU A 352 -23.77 15.26 -12.37
C LEU A 352 -23.58 13.89 -11.71
N LEU A 353 -24.37 12.86 -12.07
CA LEU A 353 -24.22 11.52 -11.48
C LEU A 353 -22.85 10.91 -11.70
N LYS A 354 -22.15 11.28 -12.78
CA LYS A 354 -20.76 10.87 -13.06
C LYS A 354 -19.76 11.24 -11.94
N ASN A 355 -20.09 12.20 -11.09
CA ASN A 355 -19.27 12.59 -9.94
C ASN A 355 -19.51 11.68 -8.73
N TYR A 356 -20.64 10.96 -8.71
CA TYR A 356 -21.09 10.11 -7.61
C TYR A 356 -21.12 8.62 -7.95
N ILE A 357 -21.13 8.26 -9.23
CA ILE A 357 -21.12 6.87 -9.70
C ILE A 357 -20.02 6.80 -10.75
N HIS A 358 -19.03 5.96 -10.49
CA HIS A 358 -17.87 5.84 -11.36
C HIS A 358 -17.86 4.47 -12.04
N PRO A 359 -17.44 4.37 -13.31
CA PRO A 359 -17.25 3.08 -13.95
C PRO A 359 -16.13 2.30 -13.27
N SER A 360 -16.19 0.96 -13.33
CA SER A 360 -15.10 0.07 -12.92
C SER A 360 -13.82 0.44 -13.65
N SER A 361 -12.91 1.11 -12.94
CA SER A 361 -11.56 1.40 -13.43
C SER A 361 -10.54 1.33 -12.29
N PRO A 362 -9.30 0.92 -12.58
CA PRO A 362 -8.26 0.84 -11.56
C PRO A 362 -7.95 2.19 -10.89
N ALA A 363 -8.07 3.30 -11.63
CA ALA A 363 -7.83 4.64 -11.08
C ALA A 363 -8.89 5.02 -10.03
N VAL A 364 -10.17 4.71 -10.29
CA VAL A 364 -11.26 4.92 -9.33
C VAL A 364 -11.05 4.09 -8.07
N LEU A 365 -10.61 2.83 -8.21
CA LEU A 365 -10.31 1.99 -7.05
C LEU A 365 -9.19 2.60 -6.18
N LEU A 366 -8.13 3.13 -6.80
CA LEU A 366 -7.06 3.83 -6.05
C LEU A 366 -7.56 5.10 -5.34
N GLN A 367 -8.46 5.86 -5.97
CA GLN A 367 -9.07 7.04 -5.34
C GLN A 367 -9.98 6.68 -4.15
N ILE A 368 -10.57 5.48 -4.15
CA ILE A 368 -11.34 4.98 -3.01
C ILE A 368 -10.40 4.52 -1.91
N MET A 369 -9.35 3.78 -2.28
CA MET A 369 -8.31 3.30 -1.37
C MET A 369 -7.56 4.43 -0.65
N ASP A 370 -7.29 5.55 -1.32
CA ASP A 370 -6.63 6.73 -0.73
C ASP A 370 -7.39 7.34 0.46
N ARG A 371 -8.71 7.09 0.57
CA ARG A 371 -9.53 7.59 1.68
C ARG A 371 -9.44 6.72 2.93
N LEU A 372 -9.06 5.46 2.76
CA LEU A 372 -8.83 4.59 3.90
C LEU A 372 -7.57 5.07 4.62
N SER A 373 -7.55 4.97 5.95
CA SER A 373 -6.31 5.21 6.68
C SER A 373 -5.26 4.21 6.22
N LYS A 374 -4.00 4.64 6.10
CA LYS A 374 -2.88 3.79 5.65
C LYS A 374 -2.79 2.47 6.42
N GLN A 375 -3.06 2.52 7.73
CA GLN A 375 -3.10 1.34 8.60
C GLN A 375 -4.23 0.38 8.23
N ARG A 376 -5.43 0.90 7.98
CA ARG A 376 -6.58 0.06 7.58
C ARG A 376 -6.35 -0.56 6.21
N LEU A 377 -5.90 0.23 5.25
CA LEU A 377 -5.56 -0.25 3.90
C LEU A 377 -4.50 -1.36 3.94
N SER A 378 -3.40 -1.13 4.66
CA SER A 378 -2.36 -2.16 4.82
C SER A 378 -2.93 -3.42 5.47
N SER A 379 -3.71 -3.30 6.56
CA SER A 379 -4.29 -4.46 7.24
C SER A 379 -5.24 -5.27 6.32
N GLN A 380 -6.09 -4.60 5.55
CA GLN A 380 -7.00 -5.25 4.61
C GLN A 380 -6.25 -5.93 3.47
N VAL A 381 -5.27 -5.26 2.86
CA VAL A 381 -4.46 -5.84 1.78
C VAL A 381 -3.63 -7.03 2.29
N THR A 382 -3.11 -6.97 3.52
CA THR A 382 -2.39 -8.11 4.11
C THR A 382 -3.30 -9.31 4.34
N SER A 383 -4.56 -9.08 4.70
CA SER A 383 -5.58 -10.13 4.96
C SER A 383 -6.08 -10.82 3.69
N LEU A 384 -5.84 -10.25 2.51
CA LEU A 384 -6.19 -10.87 1.23
C LEU A 384 -5.40 -12.17 1.02
N SER A 385 -6.06 -13.15 0.43
CA SER A 385 -5.46 -14.39 -0.05
C SER A 385 -4.47 -14.14 -1.19
N ILE A 386 -3.63 -15.13 -1.48
CA ILE A 386 -2.61 -15.05 -2.55
C ILE A 386 -3.28 -14.81 -3.91
N THR A 387 -4.40 -15.50 -4.20
CA THR A 387 -5.14 -15.35 -5.45
C THR A 387 -5.77 -13.96 -5.57
N GLU A 388 -6.30 -13.41 -4.47
CA GLU A 388 -6.84 -12.04 -4.44
C GLU A 388 -5.75 -10.99 -4.67
N LYS A 389 -4.57 -11.13 -4.04
CA LYS A 389 -3.43 -10.22 -4.24
C LYS A 389 -2.97 -10.20 -5.70
N ILE A 390 -2.87 -11.37 -6.33
CA ILE A 390 -2.50 -11.49 -7.75
C ILE A 390 -3.58 -10.86 -8.64
N ALA A 391 -4.87 -11.11 -8.37
CA ALA A 391 -5.98 -10.52 -9.13
C ALA A 391 -5.97 -8.99 -9.03
N LEU A 392 -5.78 -8.45 -7.82
CA LEU A 392 -5.68 -7.01 -7.58
C LEU A 392 -4.49 -6.40 -8.34
N ARG A 393 -3.31 -7.04 -8.29
CA ARG A 393 -2.13 -6.60 -9.03
C ARG A 393 -2.38 -6.55 -10.54
N LYS A 394 -3.01 -7.59 -11.11
CA LYS A 394 -3.35 -7.64 -12.53
C LYS A 394 -4.34 -6.54 -12.93
N TYR A 395 -5.35 -6.29 -12.09
CA TYR A 395 -6.30 -5.21 -12.32
C TYR A 395 -5.62 -3.83 -12.29
N LEU A 396 -4.76 -3.58 -11.29
CA LEU A 396 -4.02 -2.32 -11.17
C LEU A 396 -3.00 -2.11 -12.31
N ALA A 397 -2.44 -3.18 -12.89
CA ALA A 397 -1.57 -3.07 -14.05
C ALA A 397 -2.30 -2.54 -15.31
N GLY A 398 -3.64 -2.50 -15.32
CA GLY A 398 -4.44 -1.88 -16.36
C GLY A 398 -4.37 -0.34 -16.41
N LEU A 399 -3.72 0.31 -15.44
CA LEU A 399 -3.55 1.77 -15.40
C LEU A 399 -2.77 2.28 -16.63
N SER A 400 -3.26 3.37 -17.22
CA SER A 400 -2.59 4.09 -18.31
C SER A 400 -1.58 5.11 -17.82
N ASP A 401 -1.94 5.85 -16.77
CA ASP A 401 -1.10 6.86 -16.13
C ASP A 401 -1.35 6.86 -14.60
N VAL A 402 -0.39 7.36 -13.83
CA VAL A 402 -0.44 7.37 -12.36
C VAL A 402 -0.09 8.75 -11.85
N THR A 403 -1.03 9.35 -11.12
CA THR A 403 -0.79 10.60 -10.40
C THR A 403 0.13 10.39 -9.20
N GLU A 404 0.79 11.44 -8.73
CA GLU A 404 1.65 11.34 -7.53
C GLU A 404 0.88 10.83 -6.30
N ARG A 405 -0.40 11.16 -6.12
CA ARG A 405 -1.19 10.63 -5.00
C ARG A 405 -1.43 9.12 -5.12
N GLU A 406 -1.84 8.68 -6.30
CA GLU A 406 -2.05 7.25 -6.61
C GLU A 406 -0.76 6.44 -6.46
N LYS A 407 0.38 7.03 -6.84
CA LYS A 407 1.71 6.44 -6.64
C LYS A 407 1.99 6.13 -5.17
N HIS A 408 1.69 7.06 -4.26
CA HIS A 408 1.88 6.82 -2.82
C HIS A 408 1.02 5.66 -2.32
N THR A 409 -0.24 5.58 -2.75
CA THR A 409 -1.14 4.49 -2.36
C THR A 409 -0.67 3.14 -2.92
N LEU A 410 -0.27 3.09 -4.19
CA LEU A 410 0.27 1.88 -4.83
C LEU A 410 1.54 1.35 -4.15
N LEU A 411 2.44 2.25 -3.73
CA LEU A 411 3.69 1.87 -3.08
C LEU A 411 3.47 1.17 -1.73
N GLU A 412 2.38 1.48 -1.02
CA GLU A 412 2.04 0.88 0.29
C GLU A 412 1.39 -0.51 0.15
N LEU A 413 0.99 -0.94 -1.04
CA LEU A 413 0.27 -2.20 -1.25
C LEU A 413 1.20 -3.41 -1.18
N SER A 414 0.94 -4.31 -0.23
CA SER A 414 1.65 -5.59 -0.10
C SER A 414 1.13 -6.65 -1.09
N ILE A 415 1.22 -6.33 -2.39
CA ILE A 415 0.73 -7.17 -3.51
C ILE A 415 1.85 -7.70 -4.40
N PHE A 416 3.10 -7.37 -4.09
CA PHE A 416 4.27 -7.78 -4.86
C PHE A 416 4.98 -8.94 -4.17
N GLU A 417 5.41 -9.94 -4.92
CA GLU A 417 6.09 -11.09 -4.37
C GLU A 417 7.52 -10.72 -3.92
N LYS A 418 7.83 -11.02 -2.67
CA LYS A 418 9.13 -10.77 -2.07
C LYS A 418 10.10 -11.85 -2.51
N PHE A 419 11.28 -11.40 -2.92
CA PHE A 419 12.35 -12.27 -3.35
C PHE A 419 12.98 -13.03 -2.17
N GLY A 420 13.28 -14.32 -2.37
CA GLY A 420 14.15 -15.09 -1.46
C GLY A 420 13.47 -15.83 -0.31
N THR A 421 12.15 -15.68 -0.15
CA THR A 421 11.36 -16.35 0.91
C THR A 421 10.46 -17.41 0.30
N SER A 422 11.06 -18.56 -0.03
CA SER A 422 10.34 -19.82 -0.26
C SER A 422 10.80 -20.84 0.79
N CYS A 423 10.49 -20.56 2.05
CA CYS A 423 10.38 -21.64 3.02
C CYS A 423 8.96 -22.20 2.85
N GLU A 424 8.83 -23.48 2.50
CA GLU A 424 7.55 -24.21 2.47
C GLU A 424 6.55 -23.84 1.35
N GLY A 425 7.01 -23.26 0.22
CA GLY A 425 6.16 -23.04 -0.95
C GLY A 425 5.10 -21.93 -0.78
N THR A 426 5.24 -21.09 0.24
CA THR A 426 4.39 -19.91 0.46
C THR A 426 5.12 -18.65 -0.01
N SER A 427 4.61 -18.02 -1.08
CA SER A 427 5.10 -16.74 -1.57
C SER A 427 4.79 -15.63 -0.55
N GLU A 428 5.82 -15.02 0.05
CA GLU A 428 5.66 -13.83 0.89
C GLU A 428 5.39 -12.61 0.00
N PHE A 429 4.43 -11.77 0.36
CA PHE A 429 4.11 -10.54 -0.37
C PHE A 429 4.54 -9.30 0.41
N THR A 430 5.11 -8.31 -0.28
CA THR A 430 5.67 -7.09 0.28
C THR A 430 5.20 -5.86 -0.51
N SER A 431 5.41 -4.68 0.08
CA SER A 431 5.13 -3.39 -0.53
C SER A 431 6.32 -2.87 -1.32
N LEU A 432 6.08 -1.99 -2.30
CA LEU A 432 7.15 -1.33 -3.06
C LEU A 432 7.78 -0.14 -2.31
N ARG A 433 7.22 0.27 -1.17
CA ARG A 433 7.73 1.40 -0.41
C ARG A 433 9.10 1.10 0.19
N GLY A 434 10.12 1.81 -0.31
CA GLY A 434 11.51 1.58 0.08
C GLY A 434 12.08 0.24 -0.40
N ALA A 435 11.32 -0.51 -1.21
CA ALA A 435 11.79 -1.71 -1.84
C ALA A 435 12.55 -1.39 -3.12
N ARG A 436 13.37 -2.34 -3.55
CA ARG A 436 14.00 -2.33 -4.86
C ARG A 436 13.43 -3.48 -5.68
N ALA A 437 13.50 -3.40 -7.00
CA ALA A 437 12.99 -4.44 -7.89
C ALA A 437 14.15 -5.21 -8.55
N LEU A 438 13.98 -6.50 -8.78
CA LEU A 438 14.89 -7.25 -9.65
C LEU A 438 14.69 -6.86 -11.11
N HIS A 439 15.78 -6.65 -11.83
CA HIS A 439 15.74 -6.47 -13.27
C HIS A 439 15.24 -7.77 -13.94
N HIS A 440 14.36 -7.66 -14.94
CA HIS A 440 13.67 -8.82 -15.56
C HIS A 440 14.58 -9.85 -16.26
N ARG A 441 15.82 -9.47 -16.59
CA ARG A 441 16.87 -10.38 -17.12
C ARG A 441 17.87 -10.86 -16.07
N ALA A 442 17.72 -10.43 -14.81
CA ALA A 442 18.64 -10.79 -13.76
C ALA A 442 18.51 -12.29 -13.44
N LYS A 443 19.65 -12.97 -13.38
CA LYS A 443 19.80 -14.32 -12.84
C LYS A 443 20.26 -14.22 -11.39
N TYR A 444 19.86 -15.16 -10.54
CA TYR A 444 20.26 -15.18 -9.13
C TYR A 444 20.26 -16.61 -8.59
N PRO A 445 20.98 -16.87 -7.49
CA PRO A 445 20.96 -18.17 -6.83
C PRO A 445 19.57 -18.50 -6.27
N PRO A 446 19.09 -19.75 -6.39
CA PRO A 446 17.78 -20.14 -5.88
C PRO A 446 17.73 -20.13 -4.35
N ASN A 447 16.56 -19.80 -3.79
CA ASN A 447 16.24 -19.87 -2.36
C ASN A 447 17.14 -19.03 -1.42
N VAL A 448 17.72 -17.94 -1.92
CA VAL A 448 18.57 -17.06 -1.13
C VAL A 448 17.77 -15.97 -0.44
N LYS A 449 17.81 -15.96 0.89
CA LYS A 449 17.28 -14.87 1.71
C LYS A 449 18.17 -13.64 1.58
N LEU A 450 17.59 -12.45 1.53
CA LEU A 450 18.36 -11.20 1.50
C LEU A 450 18.05 -10.34 2.73
N SER A 451 19.02 -9.55 3.18
CA SER A 451 18.80 -8.54 4.23
C SER A 451 17.97 -7.34 3.77
N ILE A 452 17.82 -7.16 2.45
CA ILE A 452 17.09 -6.06 1.83
C ILE A 452 15.70 -6.51 1.34
N ASN A 453 14.73 -5.60 1.36
CA ASN A 453 13.41 -5.82 0.76
C ASN A 453 13.51 -5.72 -0.77
N LEU A 454 13.65 -6.86 -1.41
CA LEU A 454 13.77 -6.99 -2.86
C LEU A 454 12.49 -7.64 -3.41
N VAL A 455 11.89 -7.02 -4.41
CA VAL A 455 10.70 -7.55 -5.10
C VAL A 455 11.12 -8.34 -6.32
N GLY A 456 10.59 -9.57 -6.41
CA GLY A 456 10.79 -10.46 -7.55
C GLY A 456 9.98 -10.05 -8.77
N TYR A 457 10.46 -10.45 -9.95
CA TYR A 457 9.66 -10.45 -11.16
C TYR A 457 8.93 -11.79 -11.29
N CYS A 458 7.60 -11.76 -11.21
CA CYS A 458 6.78 -12.97 -11.30
C CYS A 458 5.82 -12.96 -12.50
N ASP A 459 5.42 -11.77 -12.97
CA ASP A 459 4.50 -11.58 -14.08
C ASP A 459 4.72 -10.22 -14.79
N GLU A 460 4.29 -10.13 -16.04
CA GLU A 460 4.40 -8.93 -16.90
C GLU A 460 3.72 -7.70 -16.24
N GLU A 461 2.64 -7.94 -15.51
CA GLU A 461 1.89 -6.95 -14.74
C GLU A 461 2.73 -6.30 -13.64
N SER A 462 3.54 -7.08 -12.90
CA SER A 462 4.49 -6.52 -11.93
C SER A 462 5.51 -5.62 -12.62
N LEU A 463 6.06 -6.04 -13.76
CA LEU A 463 7.05 -5.26 -14.50
C LEU A 463 6.47 -3.95 -15.03
N ARG A 464 5.22 -3.97 -15.51
CA ARG A 464 4.51 -2.76 -15.93
C ARG A 464 4.36 -1.78 -14.77
N LEU A 465 3.90 -2.24 -13.61
CA LEU A 465 3.76 -1.41 -12.41
C LEU A 465 5.11 -0.85 -11.93
N ILE A 466 6.15 -1.68 -11.87
CA ILE A 466 7.51 -1.28 -11.45
C ILE A 466 8.08 -0.19 -12.36
N LYS A 467 7.93 -0.35 -13.68
CA LYS A 467 8.36 0.66 -14.67
C LYS A 467 7.56 1.96 -14.54
N MET A 468 6.24 1.85 -14.39
CA MET A 468 5.35 3.01 -14.27
C MET A 468 5.63 3.81 -12.99
N LEU A 469 5.96 3.15 -11.88
CA LEU A 469 6.28 3.80 -10.60
C LEU A 469 7.74 4.30 -10.52
N ASN A 470 8.57 4.00 -11.53
CA ASN A 470 9.99 4.33 -11.60
C ASN A 470 10.80 3.81 -10.38
N ILE A 471 10.57 2.54 -10.00
CA ILE A 471 11.31 1.88 -8.92
C ILE A 471 12.71 1.48 -9.41
N GLU A 472 13.72 1.65 -8.55
CA GLU A 472 15.10 1.25 -8.82
C GLU A 472 15.19 -0.25 -9.12
N GLN A 473 15.71 -0.60 -10.29
CA GLN A 473 15.91 -1.98 -10.72
C GLN A 473 17.36 -2.40 -10.49
N ILE A 474 17.54 -3.48 -9.74
CA ILE A 474 18.84 -4.05 -9.40
C ILE A 474 19.23 -5.11 -10.43
N THR A 475 20.46 -5.02 -10.92
CA THR A 475 21.11 -6.00 -11.80
C THR A 475 21.55 -7.27 -11.04
N THR A 476 22.00 -8.30 -11.76
CA THR A 476 22.48 -9.52 -11.07
C THR A 476 23.71 -9.24 -10.22
N THR A 477 24.69 -8.50 -10.75
CA THR A 477 25.94 -8.19 -10.04
C THR A 477 25.72 -7.33 -8.78
N GLU A 478 24.78 -6.39 -8.81
CA GLU A 478 24.42 -5.59 -7.64
C GLU A 478 23.71 -6.44 -6.59
N CYS A 479 22.82 -7.36 -6.98
CA CYS A 479 22.21 -8.33 -6.07
C CYS A 479 23.28 -9.20 -5.40
N LEU A 480 24.24 -9.71 -6.19
CA LEU A 480 25.37 -10.48 -5.68
C LEU A 480 26.22 -9.67 -4.69
N LYS A 481 26.40 -8.36 -4.91
CA LYS A 481 27.12 -7.49 -3.98
C LYS A 481 26.44 -7.44 -2.60
N PHE A 482 25.11 -7.40 -2.54
CA PHE A 482 24.37 -7.49 -1.27
C PHE A 482 24.54 -8.86 -0.62
N ILE A 483 24.47 -9.94 -1.40
CA ILE A 483 24.70 -11.31 -0.91
C ILE A 483 26.09 -11.44 -0.29
N VAL A 484 27.13 -10.92 -0.95
CA VAL A 484 28.50 -10.95 -0.43
C VAL A 484 28.60 -10.22 0.91
N HIS A 485 27.96 -9.06 1.04
CA HIS A 485 27.91 -8.32 2.29
C HIS A 485 27.15 -9.06 3.40
N ASP A 486 26.08 -9.78 3.04
CA ASP A 486 25.32 -10.63 3.97
C ASP A 486 26.13 -11.86 4.41
N ILE A 487 26.95 -12.44 3.53
CA ILE A 487 27.91 -13.51 3.86
C ILE A 487 28.94 -13.00 4.86
N GLU A 488 29.52 -11.82 4.64
CA GLU A 488 30.52 -11.23 5.55
C GLU A 488 29.94 -10.93 6.94
N ARG A 489 28.63 -10.65 7.03
CA ARG A 489 27.89 -10.45 8.28
C ARG A 489 27.46 -11.75 8.97
N GLY A 490 27.67 -12.91 8.35
CA GLY A 490 27.26 -14.20 8.89
C GLY A 490 25.76 -14.44 8.84
N PHE A 491 25.05 -13.86 7.87
CA PHE A 491 23.61 -14.05 7.69
C PHE A 491 23.23 -15.46 7.21
N TYR A 492 24.16 -16.15 6.54
CA TYR A 492 23.95 -17.46 5.93
C TYR A 492 24.68 -18.58 6.68
N THR A 493 24.12 -19.78 6.61
CA THR A 493 24.77 -21.02 7.03
C THR A 493 25.87 -21.43 6.05
N THR A 494 26.77 -22.33 6.47
CA THR A 494 27.85 -22.86 5.61
C THR A 494 27.31 -23.49 4.32
N ASP A 495 26.22 -24.24 4.43
CA ASP A 495 25.61 -24.96 3.31
C ASP A 495 24.98 -23.97 2.31
N GLU A 496 24.29 -22.94 2.81
CA GLU A 496 23.77 -21.86 1.97
C GLU A 496 24.89 -21.11 1.25
N ILE A 497 25.99 -20.80 1.95
CA ILE A 497 27.17 -20.15 1.35
C ILE A 497 27.74 -21.02 0.23
N THR A 498 27.87 -22.34 0.46
CA THR A 498 28.34 -23.28 -0.57
C THR A 498 27.44 -23.25 -1.80
N GLN A 499 26.12 -23.32 -1.65
CA GLN A 499 25.19 -23.28 -2.78
C GLN A 499 25.22 -21.94 -3.54
N ILE A 500 25.28 -20.82 -2.82
CA ILE A 500 25.42 -19.49 -3.40
C ILE A 500 26.70 -19.38 -4.23
N MET A 501 27.82 -19.83 -3.67
CA MET A 501 29.12 -19.75 -4.32
C MET A 501 29.23 -20.71 -5.50
N LEU A 502 28.65 -21.92 -5.42
CA LEU A 502 28.55 -22.83 -6.57
C LEU A 502 27.78 -22.19 -7.73
N TRP A 503 26.63 -21.56 -7.44
CA TRP A 503 25.87 -20.85 -8.45
C TRP A 503 26.68 -19.69 -9.06
N ALA A 504 27.38 -18.91 -8.24
CA ALA A 504 28.21 -17.79 -8.72
C ALA A 504 29.35 -18.28 -9.61
N LEU A 505 30.02 -19.38 -9.24
CA LEU A 505 31.10 -20.00 -10.02
C LEU A 505 30.61 -20.57 -11.35
N GLN A 506 29.42 -21.19 -11.39
CA GLN A 506 28.79 -21.67 -12.63
C GLN A 506 28.39 -20.53 -13.57
N ASN A 507 27.98 -19.39 -13.03
CA ASN A 507 27.53 -18.22 -13.80
C ASN A 507 28.63 -17.15 -13.97
N MET A 508 29.89 -17.49 -13.69
CA MET A 508 30.97 -16.51 -13.58
C MET A 508 31.21 -15.71 -14.87
N ALA A 509 31.11 -16.35 -16.04
CA ALA A 509 31.26 -15.69 -17.33
C ALA A 509 30.21 -14.58 -17.54
N PHE A 510 28.96 -14.85 -17.15
CA PHE A 510 27.87 -13.87 -17.20
C PHE A 510 28.11 -12.72 -16.21
N LEU A 511 28.46 -13.04 -14.96
CA LEU A 511 28.72 -12.05 -13.91
C LEU A 511 29.86 -11.09 -14.29
N LYS A 512 30.95 -11.63 -14.86
CA LYS A 512 32.10 -10.85 -15.29
C LYS A 512 31.78 -9.91 -16.46
N ASN A 513 30.92 -10.35 -17.37
CA ASN A 513 30.49 -9.53 -18.52
C ASN A 513 29.59 -8.36 -18.08
N GLU A 514 28.77 -8.56 -17.05
CA GLU A 514 27.93 -7.49 -16.48
C GLU A 514 28.76 -6.53 -15.60
N ASN A 515 29.65 -7.04 -14.75
CA ASN A 515 30.58 -6.23 -13.97
C ASN A 515 31.89 -6.97 -13.65
N SER A 516 33.02 -6.46 -14.13
CA SER A 516 34.34 -7.06 -13.89
C SER A 516 34.79 -7.04 -12.42
N SER A 517 34.20 -6.18 -11.59
CA SER A 517 34.55 -6.02 -10.17
C SER A 517 34.13 -7.22 -9.31
N VAL A 518 33.24 -8.09 -9.82
CA VAL A 518 32.76 -9.29 -9.11
C VAL A 518 33.91 -10.18 -8.64
N LEU A 519 34.98 -10.30 -9.45
CA LEU A 519 36.17 -11.07 -9.08
C LEU A 519 36.81 -10.54 -7.78
N GLY A 520 36.90 -9.22 -7.65
CA GLY A 520 37.44 -8.58 -6.45
C GLY A 520 36.56 -8.76 -5.21
N TRP A 521 35.23 -8.89 -5.40
CA TRP A 521 34.30 -9.13 -4.29
C TRP A 521 34.30 -10.59 -3.84
N LEU A 522 34.41 -11.55 -4.76
CA LEU A 522 34.35 -12.98 -4.45
C LEU A 522 35.69 -13.56 -3.97
N SER A 523 36.83 -13.03 -4.45
CA SER A 523 38.17 -13.53 -4.09
C SER A 523 38.49 -13.56 -2.58
N PRO A 524 38.12 -12.55 -1.77
CA PRO A 524 38.42 -12.57 -0.32
C PRO A 524 37.52 -13.50 0.50
N ILE A 525 36.40 -13.98 -0.06
CA ILE A 525 35.40 -14.74 0.67
C ILE A 525 35.94 -16.12 1.04
N LYS A 526 35.74 -16.51 2.30
CA LYS A 526 36.07 -17.86 2.81
C LYS A 526 34.83 -18.74 2.78
N PHE A 527 34.67 -19.49 1.70
CA PHE A 527 33.47 -20.30 1.47
C PHE A 527 33.76 -21.80 1.34
N ILE A 528 35.02 -22.22 1.23
CA ILE A 528 35.38 -23.63 1.06
C ILE A 528 35.63 -24.22 2.45
N GLN A 529 34.75 -25.08 2.93
CA GLN A 529 34.92 -25.76 4.22
C GLN A 529 35.84 -26.96 4.07
N LEU A 530 37.03 -26.89 4.67
CA LEU A 530 37.95 -28.02 4.71
C LEU A 530 37.46 -29.08 5.73
N PRO A 531 37.85 -30.36 5.58
CA PRO A 531 37.46 -31.43 6.52
C PRO A 531 37.89 -31.19 7.97
N CYS A 532 38.87 -30.31 8.20
CA CYS A 532 39.27 -29.84 9.52
C CYS A 532 38.32 -28.80 10.15
N GLY A 533 37.20 -28.48 9.48
CA GLY A 533 36.20 -27.49 9.91
C GLY A 533 36.57 -26.04 9.57
N LYS A 534 37.77 -25.79 9.05
CA LYS A 534 38.25 -24.44 8.72
C LYS A 534 37.71 -23.98 7.36
N LEU A 535 37.16 -22.77 7.31
CA LEU A 535 36.80 -22.09 6.06
C LEU A 535 38.04 -21.46 5.41
N ALA A 536 38.26 -21.80 4.14
CA ALA A 536 39.32 -21.30 3.29
C ALA A 536 38.76 -20.50 2.12
N LYS A 537 39.56 -19.54 1.63
CA LYS A 537 39.33 -18.86 0.35
C LYS A 537 40.05 -19.60 -0.77
N ALA A 538 39.62 -19.39 -2.01
CA ALA A 538 40.25 -20.02 -3.18
C ALA A 538 41.78 -19.77 -3.24
N SER A 539 42.23 -18.57 -2.89
CA SER A 539 43.65 -18.21 -2.91
C SER A 539 44.50 -18.86 -1.81
N ASP A 540 43.93 -19.64 -0.91
CA ASP A 540 44.66 -20.40 0.11
C ASP A 540 44.90 -21.85 -0.31
N LEU A 541 44.24 -22.31 -1.39
CA LEU A 541 44.26 -23.68 -1.89
C LEU A 541 45.01 -23.77 -3.22
N PHE A 542 45.40 -24.99 -3.56
CA PHE A 542 46.11 -25.32 -4.79
C PHE A 542 45.20 -25.95 -5.85
N ASP A 543 45.63 -25.90 -7.10
CA ASP A 543 44.92 -26.51 -8.21
C ASP A 543 45.03 -28.05 -8.20
N PRO A 544 43.91 -28.77 -8.04
CA PRO A 544 43.92 -30.23 -7.99
C PRO A 544 44.14 -30.88 -9.36
N GLU A 545 43.98 -30.20 -10.50
CA GLU A 545 44.21 -30.82 -11.83
C GLU A 545 45.71 -30.90 -12.19
N LEU A 546 46.59 -30.21 -11.45
CA LEU A 546 48.02 -30.22 -11.71
C LEU A 546 48.70 -31.44 -11.07
N GLU A 547 49.15 -32.38 -11.90
CA GLU A 547 49.81 -33.62 -11.43
C GLU A 547 51.04 -33.33 -10.55
N ILE A 548 51.77 -32.26 -10.84
CA ILE A 548 52.92 -31.80 -10.03
C ILE A 548 52.50 -31.53 -8.58
N LEU A 549 51.37 -30.85 -8.38
CA LEU A 549 50.86 -30.51 -7.04
C LEU A 549 50.23 -31.71 -6.36
N GLN A 550 49.53 -32.58 -7.11
CA GLN A 550 49.01 -33.85 -6.56
C GLN A 550 50.14 -34.71 -6.00
N ASN A 551 51.23 -34.88 -6.76
CA ASN A 551 52.41 -35.63 -6.31
C ASN A 551 53.10 -34.93 -5.12
N LEU A 552 53.16 -33.60 -5.12
CA LEU A 552 53.80 -32.82 -4.04
C LEU A 552 53.01 -32.89 -2.73
N PHE A 553 51.68 -32.84 -2.77
CA PHE A 553 50.80 -32.84 -1.60
C PHE A 553 50.16 -34.20 -1.32
N TYR A 554 50.80 -35.29 -1.77
CA TYR A 554 50.40 -36.64 -1.41
C TYR A 554 50.25 -36.79 0.12
N MET A 555 49.13 -37.38 0.56
CA MET A 555 48.67 -37.51 1.96
C MET A 555 48.32 -36.19 2.67
N GLU A 556 48.18 -35.09 1.93
CA GLU A 556 47.75 -33.77 2.41
C GLU A 556 46.58 -33.20 1.57
N GLU A 557 45.99 -34.02 0.70
CA GLU A 557 45.05 -33.58 -0.35
C GLU A 557 43.83 -32.87 0.24
N LYS A 558 43.30 -33.44 1.34
CA LYS A 558 42.12 -32.96 2.05
C LYS A 558 42.25 -31.53 2.58
N ASN A 559 43.47 -31.06 2.85
CA ASN A 559 43.71 -29.75 3.47
C ASN A 559 44.32 -28.73 2.49
N ARG A 560 44.82 -29.19 1.34
CA ARG A 560 45.54 -28.35 0.37
C ARG A 560 44.75 -28.08 -0.91
N PHE A 561 43.78 -28.93 -1.22
CA PHE A 561 42.92 -28.79 -2.40
C PHE A 561 41.47 -28.41 -2.03
N PRO A 562 40.70 -27.84 -2.98
CA PRO A 562 39.26 -27.64 -2.81
C PRO A 562 38.51 -28.95 -2.55
N THR A 563 37.38 -28.88 -1.86
CA THR A 563 36.50 -30.03 -1.63
C THR A 563 35.85 -30.51 -2.93
N SER A 564 35.38 -31.77 -2.92
CA SER A 564 34.78 -32.44 -4.08
C SER A 564 33.60 -31.67 -4.70
N GLU A 565 32.89 -30.89 -3.89
CA GLU A 565 31.77 -30.04 -4.33
C GLU A 565 32.20 -29.00 -5.38
N PHE A 566 33.41 -28.45 -5.24
CA PHE A 566 33.93 -27.44 -6.15
C PHE A 566 34.85 -28.00 -7.25
N THR A 567 35.18 -29.30 -7.18
CA THR A 567 36.02 -29.97 -8.19
C THR A 567 35.21 -30.86 -9.14
N PHE A 568 33.89 -30.98 -8.93
CA PHE A 568 33.04 -31.86 -9.75
C PHE A 568 32.92 -31.39 -11.21
N SER A 569 32.93 -30.07 -11.45
CA SER A 569 32.81 -29.49 -12.79
C SER A 569 34.08 -28.73 -13.17
N SER A 570 34.57 -28.98 -14.39
CA SER A 570 35.74 -28.27 -14.95
C SER A 570 35.48 -26.77 -15.09
N ASP A 571 34.24 -26.36 -15.36
CA ASP A 571 33.85 -24.94 -15.44
C ASP A 571 33.95 -24.26 -14.06
N VAL A 572 33.49 -24.93 -13.01
CA VAL A 572 33.58 -24.44 -11.62
C VAL A 572 35.05 -24.30 -11.22
N LEU A 573 35.87 -25.29 -11.56
CA LEU A 573 37.31 -25.24 -11.30
C LEU A 573 38.01 -24.12 -12.08
N HIS A 574 37.62 -23.91 -13.34
CA HIS A 574 38.11 -22.79 -14.13
C HIS A 574 37.74 -21.44 -13.49
N SER A 575 36.52 -21.28 -13.00
CA SER A 575 36.10 -20.10 -12.24
C SER A 575 36.88 -19.94 -10.93
N LEU A 576 37.19 -21.03 -10.21
CA LEU A 576 38.04 -21.00 -9.01
C LEU A 576 39.47 -20.53 -9.31
N ARG A 577 40.04 -20.92 -10.45
CA ARG A 577 41.35 -20.40 -10.92
C ARG A 577 41.30 -18.88 -11.08
N GLN A 578 40.21 -18.35 -11.61
CA GLN A 578 40.02 -16.90 -11.73
C GLN A 578 39.90 -16.19 -10.37
N LEU A 579 39.41 -16.87 -9.32
CA LEU A 579 39.35 -16.34 -7.95
C LEU A 579 40.70 -16.39 -7.20
N GLY A 580 41.71 -17.06 -7.77
CA GLY A 580 43.08 -17.04 -7.28
C GLY A 580 43.63 -18.39 -6.81
N LEU A 581 43.05 -19.52 -7.23
CA LEU A 581 43.58 -20.85 -6.94
C LEU A 581 45.07 -20.96 -7.32
N ARG A 582 45.90 -21.47 -6.40
CA ARG A 582 47.36 -21.44 -6.57
C ARG A 582 47.87 -22.51 -7.52
N ASN A 583 48.80 -22.13 -8.37
CA ASN A 583 49.57 -23.06 -9.21
C ASN A 583 50.98 -23.35 -8.64
N GLU A 584 51.77 -24.14 -9.36
CA GLU A 584 53.14 -24.50 -8.94
C GLU A 584 54.07 -23.29 -8.73
N VAL A 585 53.87 -22.19 -9.45
CA VAL A 585 54.73 -20.99 -9.38
C VAL A 585 54.46 -20.15 -8.14
N GLN A 586 53.28 -20.34 -7.52
CA GLN A 586 52.81 -19.59 -6.35
C GLN A 586 53.06 -20.33 -5.03
N LEU A 587 53.95 -21.32 -5.04
CA LEU A 587 54.46 -21.94 -3.81
C LEU A 587 55.26 -20.93 -2.99
N ASN A 588 55.14 -21.04 -1.66
CA ASN A 588 55.92 -20.22 -0.74
C ASN A 588 56.96 -21.08 0.00
N GLU A 589 57.99 -20.44 0.54
CA GLU A 589 59.04 -21.09 1.32
C GLU A 589 58.50 -21.92 2.49
N LYS A 590 57.44 -21.45 3.17
CA LYS A 590 56.78 -22.20 4.25
C LYS A 590 56.17 -23.50 3.75
N ASP A 591 55.56 -23.49 2.57
CA ASP A 591 54.93 -24.69 1.98
C ASP A 591 56.01 -25.74 1.68
N VAL A 592 57.14 -25.33 1.10
CA VAL A 592 58.31 -26.19 0.82
C VAL A 592 58.82 -26.86 2.10
N VAL A 593 59.05 -26.09 3.17
CA VAL A 593 59.53 -26.62 4.45
C VAL A 593 58.51 -27.57 5.07
N THR A 594 57.21 -27.27 4.99
CA THR A 594 56.18 -28.19 5.49
C THR A 594 56.13 -29.51 4.71
N VAL A 595 56.30 -29.46 3.38
CA VAL A 595 56.37 -30.67 2.54
C VAL A 595 57.61 -31.49 2.91
N ALA A 596 58.77 -30.86 3.10
CA ALA A 596 60.00 -31.53 3.52
C ALA A 596 59.84 -32.24 4.89
N LYS A 597 59.28 -31.55 5.88
CA LYS A 597 58.95 -32.15 7.18
C LYS A 597 57.98 -33.32 7.02
N LYS A 598 56.98 -33.19 6.14
CA LYS A 598 56.01 -34.26 5.94
C LYS A 598 56.64 -35.49 5.28
N ILE A 599 57.59 -35.31 4.37
CA ILE A 599 58.35 -36.42 3.78
C ILE A 599 59.14 -37.19 4.84
N GLU A 600 59.78 -36.48 5.78
CA GLU A 600 60.50 -37.09 6.91
C GLU A 600 59.54 -37.84 7.86
N GLU A 601 58.40 -37.24 8.21
CA GLU A 601 57.35 -37.90 9.00
C GLU A 601 56.82 -39.18 8.33
N LEU A 602 56.60 -39.14 7.01
CA LEU A 602 56.04 -40.27 6.26
C LEU A 602 57.02 -41.44 6.13
N GLN A 603 58.33 -41.21 6.21
CA GLN A 603 59.33 -42.28 6.24
C GLN A 603 59.24 -43.15 7.49
N HIS A 604 58.81 -42.57 8.61
CA HIS A 604 58.66 -43.29 9.88
C HIS A 604 57.28 -43.97 10.03
N SER A 605 56.36 -43.73 9.08
CA SER A 605 55.00 -44.27 9.10
C SER A 605 54.91 -45.60 8.35
N LYS A 606 54.42 -46.64 9.03
CA LYS A 606 54.31 -48.02 8.49
C LYS A 606 53.24 -48.21 7.41
N ASP A 607 52.29 -47.27 7.27
CA ASP A 607 51.14 -47.39 6.37
C ASP A 607 51.35 -46.71 4.99
N THR A 608 52.57 -46.26 4.68
CA THR A 608 52.82 -45.43 3.49
C THR A 608 53.51 -46.23 2.38
N ASN A 609 53.05 -46.08 1.14
CA ASN A 609 53.75 -46.61 -0.03
C ASN A 609 55.05 -45.80 -0.28
N GLU A 610 56.20 -46.45 -0.07
CA GLU A 610 57.53 -45.85 -0.22
C GLU A 610 57.75 -45.22 -1.61
N ASP A 611 57.25 -45.84 -2.68
CA ASP A 611 57.42 -45.33 -4.05
C ASP A 611 56.75 -43.96 -4.23
N LEU A 612 55.59 -43.75 -3.60
CA LEU A 612 54.86 -42.48 -3.67
C LEU A 612 55.54 -41.40 -2.83
N VAL A 613 56.15 -41.77 -1.69
CA VAL A 613 56.96 -40.84 -0.89
C VAL A 613 58.21 -40.42 -1.65
N ILE A 614 58.87 -41.35 -2.34
CA ILE A 614 60.00 -41.06 -3.23
C ILE A 614 59.54 -40.16 -4.39
N LYS A 615 58.36 -40.41 -4.98
CA LYS A 615 57.80 -39.54 -6.02
C LYS A 615 57.56 -38.11 -5.50
N LYS A 616 57.01 -37.95 -4.29
CA LYS A 616 56.83 -36.67 -3.58
C LYS A 616 58.17 -35.95 -3.36
N ALA A 617 59.19 -36.67 -2.90
CA ALA A 617 60.55 -36.17 -2.68
C ALA A 617 61.23 -35.72 -3.98
N LYS A 618 61.16 -36.53 -5.04
CA LYS A 618 61.65 -36.17 -6.39
C LYS A 618 60.95 -34.93 -6.92
N MET A 619 59.64 -34.80 -6.71
CA MET A 619 58.86 -33.64 -7.14
C MET A 619 59.30 -32.35 -6.41
N LEU A 620 59.51 -32.43 -5.09
CA LEU A 620 60.03 -31.30 -4.31
C LEU A 620 61.42 -30.84 -4.82
N LEU A 621 62.30 -31.79 -5.11
CA LEU A 621 63.63 -31.53 -5.68
C LEU A 621 63.51 -30.86 -7.07
N GLN A 622 62.62 -31.34 -7.92
CA GLN A 622 62.37 -30.77 -9.25
C GLN A 622 61.86 -29.33 -9.18
N ILE A 623 60.96 -29.02 -8.23
CA ILE A 623 60.43 -27.67 -8.02
C ILE A 623 61.55 -26.72 -7.56
N LEU A 624 62.38 -27.12 -6.60
CA LEU A 624 63.49 -26.30 -6.12
C LEU A 624 64.56 -26.04 -7.20
N ASN A 625 64.75 -27.00 -8.10
CA ASN A 625 65.62 -26.83 -9.27
C ASN A 625 65.06 -25.84 -10.28
N ARG A 626 63.74 -25.83 -10.50
CA ARG A 626 63.08 -24.88 -11.41
C ARG A 626 62.97 -23.48 -10.80
N GLN A 627 62.63 -23.39 -9.51
CA GLN A 627 62.32 -22.15 -8.79
C GLN A 627 63.44 -21.77 -7.82
N THR A 628 64.59 -21.40 -8.37
CA THR A 628 65.82 -21.10 -7.60
C THR A 628 65.71 -19.87 -6.68
N LYS A 629 64.64 -19.06 -6.80
CA LYS A 629 64.37 -17.88 -5.96
C LYS A 629 63.34 -18.13 -4.84
N LEU A 630 62.84 -19.37 -4.70
CA LEU A 630 61.77 -19.73 -3.77
C LEU A 630 62.21 -19.65 -2.30
N VAL A 631 63.43 -20.12 -2.02
CA VAL A 631 64.03 -20.11 -0.68
C VAL A 631 64.92 -18.88 -0.52
N LYS A 632 64.65 -18.08 0.50
CA LYS A 632 65.33 -16.80 0.77
C LYS A 632 65.77 -16.66 2.23
N SER A 633 65.03 -17.23 3.18
CA SER A 633 65.33 -17.10 4.61
C SER A 633 66.41 -18.09 5.04
N ALA A 634 67.27 -17.66 5.96
CA ALA A 634 68.29 -18.53 6.55
C ALA A 634 67.65 -19.70 7.32
N ASP A 635 66.50 -19.46 7.96
CA ASP A 635 65.78 -20.49 8.72
C ASP A 635 65.27 -21.62 7.83
N ALA A 636 64.70 -21.30 6.66
CA ALA A 636 64.26 -22.32 5.72
C ALA A 636 65.43 -23.03 5.05
N GLN A 637 66.52 -22.32 4.73
CA GLN A 637 67.76 -22.94 4.23
C GLN A 637 68.28 -23.97 5.23
N THR A 638 68.44 -23.59 6.49
CA THR A 638 68.93 -24.49 7.54
C THR A 638 67.99 -25.65 7.82
N ALA A 639 66.67 -25.43 7.75
CA ALA A 639 65.68 -26.50 7.88
C ALA A 639 65.77 -27.49 6.72
N LEU A 640 65.78 -27.03 5.47
CA LEU A 640 65.86 -27.90 4.28
C LEU A 640 67.17 -28.66 4.19
N LEU A 641 68.26 -28.11 4.74
CA LEU A 641 69.55 -28.78 4.81
C LEU A 641 69.63 -29.84 5.90
N LYS A 642 68.79 -29.77 6.95
CA LYS A 642 68.81 -30.72 8.07
C LYS A 642 67.79 -31.85 7.93
N LEU A 643 66.65 -31.57 7.30
CA LEU A 643 65.55 -32.52 7.15
C LEU A 643 65.90 -33.64 6.15
N GLN A 644 65.46 -34.86 6.45
CA GLN A 644 65.62 -36.01 5.57
C GLN A 644 64.48 -36.06 4.54
N TRP A 645 64.64 -35.36 3.42
CA TRP A 645 63.60 -35.31 2.37
C TRP A 645 64.12 -35.55 0.95
N VAL A 646 65.45 -35.62 0.74
CA VAL A 646 66.03 -35.71 -0.60
C VAL A 646 66.20 -37.18 -1.03
N PRO A 647 65.69 -37.58 -2.19
CA PRO A 647 65.81 -38.97 -2.65
C PRO A 647 67.25 -39.30 -3.01
N VAL A 648 67.72 -40.46 -2.56
CA VAL A 648 69.04 -41.00 -2.89
C VAL A 648 69.03 -41.60 -4.29
N CYS A 649 70.08 -41.37 -5.07
CA CYS A 649 70.25 -41.97 -6.38
C CYS A 649 70.42 -43.50 -6.25
N LYS A 650 69.42 -44.24 -6.75
CA LYS A 650 69.44 -45.71 -6.79
C LYS A 650 70.24 -46.25 -7.99
N GLU A 651 70.31 -45.48 -9.07
CA GLU A 651 70.99 -45.88 -10.30
C GLU A 651 72.50 -45.70 -10.17
N ARG A 652 73.25 -46.76 -10.44
CA ARG A 652 74.71 -46.72 -10.40
C ARG A 652 75.24 -46.18 -11.75
N PRO A 653 76.18 -45.21 -11.75
CA PRO A 653 76.82 -44.76 -12.99
C PRO A 653 77.50 -45.92 -13.71
N LEU A 654 77.57 -45.86 -15.05
CA LEU A 654 78.23 -46.91 -15.86
C LEU A 654 79.71 -47.10 -15.51
N THR A 655 80.35 -46.06 -14.98
CA THR A 655 81.74 -46.06 -14.53
C THR A 655 81.93 -46.70 -13.15
N TYR A 656 80.84 -46.99 -12.44
CA TYR A 656 80.87 -47.57 -11.09
C TYR A 656 80.68 -49.10 -11.14
N PRO A 657 81.51 -49.90 -10.45
CA PRO A 657 81.41 -51.35 -10.44
C PRO A 657 80.09 -51.85 -9.85
N LYS A 658 79.49 -52.88 -10.47
CA LYS A 658 78.24 -53.49 -9.97
C LYS A 658 78.44 -54.30 -8.69
N SER A 659 79.64 -54.81 -8.45
CA SER A 659 80.01 -55.65 -7.31
C SER A 659 80.51 -54.85 -6.10
N LEU A 660 80.81 -53.55 -6.26
CA LEU A 660 81.18 -52.64 -5.18
C LEU A 660 79.92 -52.13 -4.46
N SER A 661 80.01 -51.93 -3.15
CA SER A 661 78.88 -51.44 -2.35
C SER A 661 78.44 -50.03 -2.81
N TRP A 662 77.13 -49.80 -2.81
CA TRP A 662 76.50 -48.54 -3.20
C TRP A 662 75.56 -48.08 -2.09
N VAL A 663 75.76 -46.85 -1.59
CA VAL A 663 74.93 -46.33 -0.49
C VAL A 663 73.45 -46.23 -0.89
N GLY A 664 73.19 -45.99 -2.18
CA GLY A 664 71.82 -45.99 -2.70
C GLY A 664 71.11 -47.34 -2.58
N ASP A 665 71.79 -48.47 -2.36
CA ASP A 665 71.07 -49.73 -2.09
C ASP A 665 70.44 -49.73 -0.69
N ALA A 666 71.13 -49.14 0.29
CA ALA A 666 70.74 -49.15 1.70
C ALA A 666 69.86 -47.95 2.10
N ALA A 667 70.09 -46.78 1.50
CA ALA A 667 69.37 -45.55 1.82
C ALA A 667 68.39 -45.16 0.71
N THR A 668 67.20 -44.67 1.08
CA THR A 668 66.16 -44.21 0.14
C THR A 668 66.04 -42.70 0.12
N ILE A 669 66.00 -42.07 1.29
CA ILE A 669 65.90 -40.61 1.46
C ILE A 669 66.94 -40.18 2.51
N CYS A 670 67.63 -39.06 2.28
CA CYS A 670 68.66 -38.54 3.17
C CYS A 670 68.58 -37.02 3.34
N SER A 671 69.35 -36.51 4.29
CA SER A 671 69.58 -35.08 4.48
C SER A 671 70.52 -34.54 3.39
N LEU A 672 70.17 -33.39 2.81
CA LEU A 672 70.97 -32.79 1.74
C LEU A 672 72.38 -32.37 2.21
N SER A 673 72.56 -32.08 3.50
CA SER A 673 73.88 -31.73 4.07
C SER A 673 74.85 -32.92 4.14
N GLU A 674 74.33 -34.15 4.07
CA GLU A 674 75.09 -35.38 4.22
C GLU A 674 75.34 -36.07 2.87
N MET A 675 74.94 -35.43 1.76
CA MET A 675 75.00 -36.01 0.41
C MET A 675 76.09 -35.36 -0.44
N CYS A 676 76.51 -36.07 -1.49
CA CYS A 676 77.39 -35.56 -2.54
C CYS A 676 76.70 -35.57 -3.91
N ASP A 677 77.22 -34.80 -4.86
CA ASP A 677 76.74 -34.82 -6.24
C ASP A 677 77.13 -36.14 -6.93
N ILE A 678 76.23 -36.69 -7.76
CA ILE A 678 76.47 -37.94 -8.50
C ILE A 678 77.76 -37.93 -9.34
N SER A 679 78.23 -36.77 -9.77
CA SER A 679 79.52 -36.63 -10.48
C SER A 679 80.73 -37.13 -9.66
N HIS A 680 80.61 -37.17 -8.33
CA HIS A 680 81.64 -37.69 -7.42
C HIS A 680 81.42 -39.16 -7.03
N ALA A 681 80.55 -39.90 -7.73
CA ALA A 681 80.25 -41.29 -7.42
C ALA A 681 81.49 -42.20 -7.33
N VAL A 682 82.50 -41.96 -8.16
CA VAL A 682 83.77 -42.70 -8.16
C VAL A 682 84.63 -42.42 -6.92
N LEU A 683 84.43 -41.28 -6.25
CA LEU A 683 85.20 -40.86 -5.08
C LEU A 683 84.54 -41.26 -3.75
N VAL A 684 83.21 -41.34 -3.70
CA VAL A 684 82.48 -41.54 -2.43
C VAL A 684 81.29 -42.51 -2.51
N GLY A 685 81.01 -43.16 -3.65
CA GLY A 685 79.76 -43.88 -3.89
C GLY A 685 79.42 -45.04 -2.94
N SER A 686 80.40 -45.59 -2.24
CA SER A 686 80.18 -46.62 -1.22
C SER A 686 80.08 -46.08 0.21
N ALA A 687 80.39 -44.80 0.43
CA ALA A 687 80.50 -44.19 1.75
C ALA A 687 79.45 -43.10 1.98
N VAL A 688 79.03 -42.38 0.93
CA VAL A 688 78.11 -41.23 1.03
C VAL A 688 76.93 -41.41 0.08
N ALA A 689 75.74 -40.98 0.51
CA ALA A 689 74.55 -40.96 -0.33
C ALA A 689 74.67 -39.88 -1.43
N LEU A 690 74.25 -40.21 -2.64
CA LEU A 690 74.42 -39.34 -3.81
C LEU A 690 73.09 -38.80 -4.29
N VAL A 691 73.08 -37.52 -4.69
CA VAL A 691 71.91 -36.84 -5.24
C VAL A 691 72.10 -36.55 -6.74
N GLU A 692 71.04 -36.76 -7.52
CA GLU A 692 71.02 -36.50 -8.96
C GLU A 692 70.24 -35.21 -9.29
N HIS A 693 70.49 -34.66 -10.47
CA HIS A 693 69.73 -33.54 -11.07
C HIS A 693 69.74 -32.26 -10.23
N THR A 694 70.81 -31.95 -9.51
CA THR A 694 70.90 -30.69 -8.75
C THR A 694 71.37 -29.54 -9.64
N SER A 695 70.60 -28.45 -9.68
CA SER A 695 70.93 -27.27 -10.46
C SER A 695 71.90 -26.34 -9.71
N ALA A 696 72.79 -25.66 -10.45
CA ALA A 696 73.70 -24.67 -9.85
C ALA A 696 72.96 -23.54 -9.12
N GLY A 697 71.78 -23.16 -9.63
CA GLY A 697 70.93 -22.15 -9.00
C GLY A 697 70.37 -22.61 -7.65
N MET A 698 69.94 -23.87 -7.52
CA MET A 698 69.50 -24.44 -6.25
C MET A 698 70.66 -24.52 -5.23
N LYS A 699 71.83 -25.00 -5.65
CA LYS A 699 73.04 -25.06 -4.80
C LYS A 699 73.38 -23.67 -4.23
N LYS A 700 73.34 -22.65 -5.09
CA LYS A 700 73.55 -21.25 -4.68
C LYS A 700 72.46 -20.73 -3.73
N ALA A 701 71.20 -21.04 -4.00
CA ALA A 701 70.07 -20.61 -3.17
C ALA A 701 70.10 -21.20 -1.75
N LEU A 702 70.56 -22.45 -1.62
CA LEU A 702 70.70 -23.14 -0.34
C LEU A 702 72.07 -22.94 0.32
N LYS A 703 73.00 -22.20 -0.31
CA LYS A 703 74.41 -22.08 0.12
C LYS A 703 75.08 -23.44 0.35
N LEU A 704 74.77 -24.40 -0.50
CA LEU A 704 75.19 -25.78 -0.39
C LEU A 704 76.48 -26.03 -1.18
N SER A 705 77.45 -26.70 -0.54
CA SER A 705 78.55 -27.39 -1.23
C SER A 705 78.26 -28.89 -1.22
N LEU A 706 78.31 -29.52 -2.40
CA LEU A 706 78.16 -30.98 -2.57
C LEU A 706 79.49 -31.64 -2.94
N GLU A 707 80.60 -31.01 -2.55
CA GLU A 707 81.94 -31.53 -2.75
C GLU A 707 82.27 -32.60 -1.69
N PRO A 708 82.98 -33.68 -2.08
CA PRO A 708 83.33 -34.76 -1.16
C PRO A 708 84.35 -34.27 -0.12
N GLN A 709 84.19 -34.73 1.12
CA GLN A 709 85.16 -34.46 2.20
C GLN A 709 86.25 -35.54 2.24
N ALA A 710 87.44 -35.18 2.73
CA ALA A 710 88.59 -36.08 2.71
C ALA A 710 88.35 -37.36 3.54
N ASP A 711 87.65 -37.26 4.67
CA ASP A 711 87.24 -38.41 5.50
C ASP A 711 86.30 -39.37 4.76
N GLN A 712 85.35 -38.84 3.99
CA GLN A 712 84.40 -39.62 3.19
C GLN A 712 85.09 -40.39 2.06
N VAL A 713 86.02 -39.74 1.36
CA VAL A 713 86.83 -40.38 0.29
C VAL A 713 87.72 -41.47 0.87
N VAL A 714 88.26 -41.24 2.07
CA VAL A 714 89.07 -42.21 2.80
C VAL A 714 88.25 -43.44 3.24
N GLN A 715 87.01 -43.25 3.68
CA GLN A 715 86.08 -44.35 3.96
C GLN A 715 85.72 -45.13 2.67
N HIS A 716 85.53 -44.43 1.56
CA HIS A 716 85.32 -45.06 0.26
C HIS A 716 86.53 -45.90 -0.18
N LEU A 717 87.75 -45.38 -0.02
CA LEU A 717 88.98 -46.11 -0.29
C LEU A 717 89.08 -47.41 0.51
N ARG A 718 88.68 -47.39 1.79
CA ARG A 718 88.62 -48.60 2.62
C ARG A 718 87.67 -49.64 2.01
N ALA A 719 86.46 -49.24 1.64
CA ALA A 719 85.49 -50.13 1.02
C ALA A 719 85.96 -50.66 -0.34
N VAL A 720 86.67 -49.86 -1.14
CA VAL A 720 87.27 -50.27 -2.42
C VAL A 720 88.38 -51.30 -2.21
N ILE A 721 89.21 -51.15 -1.17
CA ILE A 721 90.25 -52.13 -0.82
C ILE A 721 89.64 -53.43 -0.29
N ASP A 722 88.62 -53.34 0.56
CA ASP A 722 87.89 -54.50 1.06
C ASP A 722 87.18 -55.24 -0.09
N TRP A 723 86.63 -54.50 -1.05
CA TRP A 723 86.06 -55.05 -2.28
C TRP A 723 87.09 -55.81 -3.11
N HIS A 724 88.29 -55.26 -3.32
CA HIS A 724 89.38 -55.95 -4.02
C HIS A 724 89.82 -57.25 -3.31
N LYS A 725 89.77 -57.28 -1.97
CA LYS A 725 90.08 -58.48 -1.17
C LYS A 725 88.90 -59.46 -1.10
N SER A 726 87.73 -59.10 -1.62
CA SER A 726 86.51 -59.89 -1.53
C SER A 726 86.43 -60.98 -2.61
N LYS A 727 85.56 -61.97 -2.38
CA LYS A 727 85.23 -63.01 -3.36
C LYS A 727 84.36 -62.50 -4.53
N ALA A 728 83.85 -61.28 -4.45
CA ALA A 728 82.98 -60.67 -5.46
C ALA A 728 83.76 -59.93 -6.56
N PHE A 729 85.08 -59.79 -6.39
CA PHE A 729 85.95 -59.11 -7.34
C PHE A 729 86.30 -60.01 -8.53
N THR A 730 86.08 -59.53 -9.75
CA THR A 730 86.36 -60.27 -10.98
C THR A 730 87.53 -59.66 -11.76
N THR A 731 88.04 -60.37 -12.77
CA THR A 731 89.08 -59.84 -13.66
C THR A 731 88.59 -58.67 -14.52
N GLU A 732 87.27 -58.58 -14.77
CA GLU A 732 86.65 -57.48 -15.52
C GLU A 732 86.61 -56.19 -14.68
N ASP A 733 86.47 -56.32 -13.37
CA ASP A 733 86.45 -55.21 -12.41
C ASP A 733 87.82 -54.52 -12.24
N TRP A 734 88.91 -55.18 -12.67
CA TRP A 734 90.29 -54.70 -12.48
C TRP A 734 90.55 -53.33 -13.12
N TYR A 735 89.97 -53.06 -14.29
CA TYR A 735 90.13 -51.78 -14.95
C TYR A 735 89.41 -50.65 -14.19
N GLN A 736 88.18 -50.91 -13.72
CA GLN A 736 87.41 -49.95 -12.92
C GLN A 736 88.07 -49.70 -11.56
N PHE A 737 88.61 -50.74 -10.91
CA PHE A 737 89.38 -50.62 -9.69
C PHE A 737 90.59 -49.70 -9.83
N GLN A 738 91.35 -49.85 -10.92
CA GLN A 738 92.50 -48.97 -11.20
C GLN A 738 92.08 -47.52 -11.44
N GLN A 739 90.97 -47.30 -12.12
CA GLN A 739 90.43 -45.96 -12.38
C GLN A 739 89.98 -45.30 -11.07
N ILE A 740 89.23 -46.01 -10.23
CA ILE A 740 88.78 -45.53 -8.92
C ILE A 740 89.99 -45.14 -8.06
N LEU A 741 91.01 -46.00 -7.96
CA LEU A 741 92.22 -45.69 -7.19
C LEU A 741 92.96 -44.47 -7.74
N PHE A 742 93.03 -44.31 -9.06
CA PHE A 742 93.68 -43.16 -9.68
C PHE A 742 92.95 -41.85 -9.33
N GLU A 743 91.62 -41.84 -9.39
CA GLU A 743 90.81 -40.67 -9.03
C GLU A 743 90.88 -40.36 -7.53
N ILE A 744 90.79 -41.38 -6.67
CA ILE A 744 90.94 -41.24 -5.22
C ILE A 744 92.31 -40.65 -4.86
N TYR A 745 93.40 -41.23 -5.35
CA TYR A 745 94.74 -40.72 -5.03
C TYR A 745 94.99 -39.34 -5.65
N GLY A 746 94.42 -39.06 -6.82
CA GLY A 746 94.42 -37.72 -7.42
C GLY A 746 93.76 -36.68 -6.53
N PHE A 747 92.57 -36.98 -6.00
CA PHE A 747 91.86 -36.13 -5.04
C PHE A 747 92.63 -35.96 -3.73
N MET A 748 93.19 -37.04 -3.19
CA MET A 748 93.98 -36.99 -1.95
C MET A 748 95.26 -36.16 -2.10
N GLN A 749 95.87 -36.16 -3.29
CA GLN A 749 97.04 -35.34 -3.60
C GLN A 749 96.71 -33.84 -3.65
N THR A 750 95.53 -33.47 -4.14
CA THR A 750 95.08 -32.06 -4.16
C THR A 750 94.63 -31.57 -2.79
N HIS A 751 94.11 -32.47 -1.94
CA HIS A 751 93.63 -32.17 -0.57
C HIS A 751 94.58 -32.72 0.52
N ILE A 752 95.89 -32.69 0.27
CA ILE A 752 96.88 -33.41 1.08
C ILE A 752 96.89 -33.02 2.56
N GLN A 753 96.53 -31.78 2.89
CA GLN A 753 96.54 -31.28 4.27
C GLN A 753 95.40 -31.86 5.10
N ASP A 754 94.18 -31.89 4.55
CA ASP A 754 92.97 -32.43 5.19
C ASP A 754 93.01 -33.97 5.18
N ALA A 755 93.51 -34.54 4.09
CA ALA A 755 93.71 -35.96 3.91
C ALA A 755 94.72 -36.54 4.92
N LYS A 756 95.76 -35.80 5.30
CA LYS A 756 96.81 -36.26 6.22
C LYS A 756 96.28 -36.57 7.62
N GLU A 757 95.30 -35.81 8.11
CA GLU A 757 94.67 -36.07 9.41
C GLU A 757 93.70 -37.26 9.33
N ALA A 758 92.88 -37.34 8.28
CA ALA A 758 91.99 -38.47 8.05
C ALA A 758 92.77 -39.79 7.85
N MET A 759 93.91 -39.76 7.16
CA MET A 759 94.74 -40.94 6.90
C MET A 759 95.43 -41.49 8.16
N LYS A 760 95.78 -40.66 9.15
CA LYS A 760 96.36 -41.12 10.42
C LYS A 760 95.41 -42.03 11.22
N SER A 761 94.12 -41.97 10.93
CA SER A 761 93.08 -42.76 11.62
C SER A 761 92.90 -44.19 11.08
N LEU A 762 93.60 -44.57 9.99
CA LEU A 762 93.36 -45.83 9.30
C LEU A 762 94.44 -46.90 9.50
N PRO A 763 94.06 -48.16 9.80
CA PRO A 763 94.97 -49.28 9.95
C PRO A 763 94.92 -50.27 8.77
N PHE A 764 95.24 -49.85 7.53
CA PHE A 764 95.33 -50.81 6.41
C PHE A 764 96.49 -50.52 5.44
N ASP A 765 96.95 -51.58 4.76
CA ASP A 765 98.08 -51.54 3.82
C ASP A 765 97.73 -50.81 2.51
N TRP A 766 98.65 -49.95 2.05
CA TRP A 766 98.52 -49.21 0.80
C TRP A 766 98.55 -50.15 -0.42
N VAL A 767 97.61 -49.96 -1.35
CA VAL A 767 97.64 -50.63 -2.65
C VAL A 767 98.44 -49.78 -3.62
N GLY A 768 99.72 -50.13 -3.82
CA GLY A 768 100.63 -49.49 -4.76
C GLY A 768 100.94 -50.37 -5.97
N ARG A 769 100.91 -49.81 -7.19
CA ARG A 769 101.47 -50.49 -8.36
C ARG A 769 102.99 -50.53 -8.24
N GLY A 770 103.52 -51.71 -7.92
CA GLY A 770 104.95 -51.99 -8.02
C GLY A 770 105.44 -51.94 -9.46
N LYS A 771 105.80 -50.74 -9.93
CA LYS A 771 106.90 -50.41 -10.87
C LYS A 771 106.75 -48.92 -11.26
N ARG A 772 107.59 -48.07 -10.64
CA ARG A 772 107.73 -46.60 -10.78
C ARG A 772 106.85 -45.72 -9.87
N SER A 773 106.92 -45.94 -8.55
CA SER A 773 106.72 -44.83 -7.60
C SER A 773 108.01 -44.02 -7.52
N HIS A 774 108.08 -42.88 -8.20
CA HIS A 774 109.01 -41.83 -7.84
C HIS A 774 108.22 -40.76 -7.08
N ARG A 775 108.60 -40.63 -5.80
CA ARG A 775 108.20 -39.61 -4.82
C ARG A 775 106.78 -39.69 -4.26
N LEU A 776 106.59 -40.62 -3.32
CA LEU A 776 105.82 -40.40 -2.09
C LEU A 776 106.55 -41.18 -0.99
N ALA A 777 107.72 -40.67 -0.61
CA ALA A 777 108.49 -41.15 0.52
C ALA A 777 108.98 -39.94 1.32
N VAL A 778 108.05 -39.25 1.95
CA VAL A 778 108.27 -38.56 3.23
C VAL A 778 106.92 -38.60 3.93
N LEU A 779 106.83 -39.34 5.03
CA LEU A 779 105.96 -39.15 6.20
C LEU A 779 105.98 -40.46 7.00
N SER A 780 107.13 -40.74 7.60
CA SER A 780 107.22 -41.40 8.91
C SER A 780 107.17 -40.31 9.98
#